data_AF-A0A5Q4DID6-F1
#
_entry.id   AF-A0A5Q4DID6-F1
#
_cell.length_a   1.000
_cell.length_b   1.000
_cell.length_c   1.000
_cell.angle_alpha   90.00
_cell.angle_beta   90.00
_cell.angle_gamma   90.00
#
_symmetry.space_group_name_H-M   'P 1'
#
loop_
_entity.id
_entity.type
_entity.pdbx_description
1 polymer ?
#
loop_
_entity_poly.entity_id
_entity_poly.type
_entity_poly.pdbx_seq_one_letter_code
_entity_poly.pdbx_strand_id
1 'polypeptide(L)'
;MTRALAMMVQNRADRIRALRSAGTVNGIETAEVTSVDQRTLEVTFVHPLPGQPGAVPAGLALLGPAQIAITGGVRVTAIGVRIQAVSGRVLTLRTDVAGDFSDYTLSLVAAPGSDAPPAGFDPVLSRVVIRFKANCPSDLDCVAPAPLMGAPEQGGGAVADYLAKDWASFRGVMLDRMSVTIPDWTERSPADALITVVEALAWTADRLSYMQDAAATEAYLGTARLRASLRRHARLLDYRVHEGCNARAWVTVEVAAGTAADGASLPRGTVLAAMGARAPVILAPAAAAEALRGARAVFETMHDLTLAADHSVIALHDWSGSVTRLPRGATAATLRRTPGMGLQRGDVLILEQTVGLATGREEDRDPAQRAAVRLTEVEVGTDPLDGTPILTVGWAAADALPFDLCLRAQTVTSGVPALIEAAHALGNVVLADHGVSLSGTPGLSPARAQAGHPFRPRLDRGDIAYAAPYDDAEARRLPATGLLIQTPAEALPQVLLFDGAAHWRPQGDLLGADRFAQDFVVEPAEDALPRLRFGDDVQGKSPPLNAAFSARVRVGGGPSGNLGPDSLGTVVTALTGIVSLRNPLPAQGGQARETAAEIRRYAPQAFRTQNRAVTEADWRAAAEAFPEVQRARAEFRWTGSWYTVFVTVDRRDGQPVSSDADFARRLLDHLEFYRLAGYDLELRDPVFRPLDIALLVCLRPGYVSADIRARLIDIFASRLRLDGLRGFFHPDRFSFGDPLWLSALYAAAMAVDGVASVRATRFHPRGIAPTAELQAGVIRPAKSAILRCDSDPNRPENGAIEFDVRESA
;
A
#
# COMPACT_ATOMS: atom_id res chain seq x y z
N MET A 1 35.90 22.49 19.42
CA MET A 1 35.12 23.74 19.22
C MET A 1 35.94 24.94 18.75
N THR A 2 37.19 24.77 18.30
CA THR A 2 38.08 25.86 17.83
C THR A 2 38.03 26.08 16.31
N ARG A 3 36.87 25.84 15.69
CA ARG A 3 36.56 26.25 14.30
C ARG A 3 35.28 27.10 14.19
N ALA A 4 34.59 27.31 15.31
CA ALA A 4 33.40 28.17 15.39
C ALA A 4 33.74 29.66 15.57
N LEU A 5 34.96 30.01 16.04
CA LEU A 5 35.37 31.40 16.22
C LEU A 5 35.92 32.07 14.93
N ALA A 6 36.44 31.28 13.97
CA ALA A 6 36.94 31.80 12.69
C ALA A 6 35.82 32.13 11.69
N MET A 7 34.60 31.59 11.88
CA MET A 7 33.44 31.86 11.03
C MET A 7 32.59 33.06 11.50
N MET A 8 32.82 33.57 12.72
CA MET A 8 32.11 34.74 13.26
C MET A 8 32.78 36.08 12.92
N VAL A 9 34.09 36.12 12.70
CA VAL A 9 34.82 37.37 12.42
C VAL A 9 34.56 37.89 11.00
N GLN A 10 34.37 37.01 10.02
CA GLN A 10 34.04 37.40 8.63
C GLN A 10 32.58 37.89 8.49
N ASN A 11 31.67 37.46 9.37
CA ASN A 11 30.24 37.80 9.30
C ASN A 11 29.91 39.18 9.92
N ARG A 12 30.76 39.73 10.79
CA ARG A 12 30.50 41.00 11.49
C ARG A 12 30.70 42.23 10.59
N ALA A 13 31.79 42.30 9.84
CA ALA A 13 32.09 43.44 8.96
C ALA A 13 31.08 43.55 7.80
N ASP A 14 30.67 42.42 7.23
CA ASP A 14 29.64 42.37 6.17
C ASP A 14 28.24 42.73 6.70
N ARG A 15 27.92 42.34 7.94
CA ARG A 15 26.66 42.70 8.60
C ARG A 15 26.59 44.18 9.00
N ILE A 16 27.71 44.78 9.43
CA ILE A 16 27.79 46.24 9.65
C ILE A 16 27.56 47.00 8.32
N ARG A 17 28.14 46.52 7.21
CA ARG A 17 27.94 47.11 5.88
C ARG A 17 26.48 47.01 5.43
N ALA A 18 25.81 45.88 5.67
CA ALA A 18 24.40 45.68 5.38
C ALA A 18 23.47 46.52 6.26
N LEU A 19 23.80 46.72 7.54
CA LEU A 19 23.00 47.58 8.43
C LEU A 19 23.09 49.06 8.06
N ARG A 20 24.27 49.53 7.59
CA ARG A 20 24.45 50.90 7.09
C ARG A 20 23.56 51.22 5.88
N SER A 21 23.28 50.24 5.02
CA SER A 21 22.41 50.42 3.84
C SER A 21 20.92 50.23 4.14
N ALA A 22 20.57 49.39 5.12
CA ALA A 22 19.17 49.07 5.43
C ALA A 22 18.43 50.16 6.26
N GLY A 23 19.13 50.87 7.14
CA GLY A 23 18.60 52.04 7.87
C GLY A 23 17.44 51.78 8.86
N THR A 24 17.12 50.52 9.16
CA THR A 24 15.96 50.14 10.00
C THR A 24 16.31 49.57 11.37
N VAL A 25 17.55 49.08 11.56
CA VAL A 25 18.03 48.40 12.77
C VAL A 25 19.41 48.93 13.13
N ASN A 26 19.70 49.08 14.43
CA ASN A 26 20.99 49.61 14.92
C ASN A 26 21.85 48.53 15.58
N GLY A 27 23.13 48.79 15.79
CA GLY A 27 24.08 47.83 16.38
C GLY A 27 25.39 48.50 16.78
N ILE A 28 26.17 47.83 17.64
CA ILE A 28 27.48 48.33 18.07
C ILE A 28 28.49 48.11 16.95
N GLU A 29 29.13 49.18 16.51
CA GLU A 29 30.22 49.15 15.54
C GLU A 29 31.55 48.86 16.23
N THR A 30 31.94 49.71 17.19
CA THR A 30 33.18 49.59 17.97
C THR A 30 32.95 50.04 19.42
N ALA A 31 33.83 49.59 20.32
CA ALA A 31 33.87 50.05 21.71
C ALA A 31 35.32 50.15 22.18
N GLU A 32 35.71 51.30 22.69
CA GLU A 32 37.10 51.59 23.09
C GLU A 32 37.15 52.22 24.48
N VAL A 33 38.25 51.97 25.21
CA VAL A 33 38.50 52.55 26.53
C VAL A 33 39.34 53.80 26.32
N THR A 34 38.77 54.97 26.60
CA THR A 34 39.36 56.25 26.20
C THR A 34 40.00 57.03 27.35
N SER A 35 39.70 56.69 28.60
CA SER A 35 40.28 57.38 29.75
C SER A 35 41.56 56.71 30.27
N VAL A 36 42.48 57.55 30.75
CA VAL A 36 43.75 57.12 31.38
C VAL A 36 43.51 56.33 32.67
N ASP A 37 42.41 56.61 33.39
CA ASP A 37 41.97 55.83 34.56
C ASP A 37 41.27 54.51 34.20
N GLN A 38 41.09 54.23 32.89
CA GLN A 38 40.48 53.04 32.32
C GLN A 38 39.06 52.74 32.83
N ARG A 39 38.30 53.80 33.14
CA ARG A 39 36.90 53.69 33.58
C ARG A 39 35.90 54.31 32.62
N THR A 40 36.37 54.95 31.54
CA THR A 40 35.51 55.57 30.54
C THR A 40 35.60 54.79 29.24
N LEU A 41 34.45 54.37 28.73
CA LEU A 41 34.26 53.61 27.51
C LEU A 41 33.49 54.47 26.51
N GLU A 42 33.97 54.50 25.28
CA GLU A 42 33.29 55.14 24.16
C GLU A 42 32.79 54.05 23.22
N VAL A 43 31.46 53.91 23.11
CA VAL A 43 30.80 52.89 22.29
C VAL A 43 30.18 53.58 21.08
N THR A 44 30.67 53.22 19.88
CA THR A 44 30.19 53.76 18.62
C THR A 44 29.19 52.82 17.97
N PHE A 45 28.06 53.35 17.53
CA PHE A 45 26.96 52.63 16.91
C PHE A 45 26.91 52.84 15.40
N VAL A 46 26.26 51.92 14.69
CA VAL A 46 26.10 51.96 13.22
C VAL A 46 25.23 53.13 12.76
N HIS A 47 24.20 53.50 13.54
CA HIS A 47 23.32 54.64 13.28
C HIS A 47 23.14 55.50 14.53
N PRO A 48 22.69 56.78 14.42
CA PRO A 48 22.46 57.61 15.59
C PRO A 48 21.49 56.96 16.58
N LEU A 49 21.77 57.13 17.87
CA LEU A 49 21.01 56.51 18.95
C LEU A 49 19.63 57.17 19.13
N PRO A 50 18.63 56.44 19.66
CA PRO A 50 17.30 57.00 19.98
C PRO A 50 17.39 58.28 20.81
N GLY A 51 16.72 59.36 20.37
CA GLY A 51 16.80 60.69 21.00
C GLY A 51 17.79 61.68 20.35
N GLN A 52 18.55 61.25 19.32
CA GLN A 52 19.43 62.09 18.52
C GLN A 52 18.83 62.38 17.12
N PRO A 53 19.22 63.46 16.43
CA PRO A 53 18.80 63.72 15.05
C PRO A 53 19.18 62.56 14.12
N GLY A 54 18.20 62.01 13.37
CA GLY A 54 18.43 60.86 12.49
C GLY A 54 18.52 59.50 13.20
N ALA A 55 17.94 59.37 14.40
CA ALA A 55 17.96 58.15 15.18
C ALA A 55 17.33 56.94 14.46
N VAL A 56 17.99 55.79 14.59
CA VAL A 56 17.47 54.50 14.14
C VAL A 56 17.47 53.54 15.33
N PRO A 57 16.32 52.97 15.71
CA PRO A 57 14.96 53.24 15.19
C PRO A 57 14.38 54.55 15.72
N ALA A 58 13.54 55.22 14.91
CA ALA A 58 12.87 56.45 15.31
C ALA A 58 11.77 56.17 16.36
N GLY A 59 11.67 57.01 17.41
CA GLY A 59 10.59 56.94 18.41
C GLY A 59 10.83 56.06 19.63
N LEU A 60 12.01 55.46 19.79
CA LEU A 60 12.42 54.78 21.03
C LEU A 60 12.98 55.77 22.07
N ALA A 61 12.79 55.47 23.35
CA ALA A 61 13.45 56.19 24.44
C ALA A 61 14.97 55.94 24.43
N LEU A 62 15.75 56.92 24.89
CA LEU A 62 17.19 56.79 25.06
C LEU A 62 17.52 55.57 25.92
N LEU A 63 18.53 54.78 25.52
CA LEU A 63 18.97 53.60 26.27
C LEU A 63 19.27 53.97 27.73
N GLY A 64 18.70 53.23 28.68
CA GLY A 64 18.96 53.38 30.11
C GLY A 64 20.14 52.52 30.59
N PRO A 65 20.75 52.83 31.74
CA PRO A 65 21.86 52.03 32.28
C PRO A 65 21.48 50.57 32.59
N ALA A 66 20.19 50.30 32.86
CA ALA A 66 19.66 48.95 33.05
C ALA A 66 19.66 48.07 31.79
N GLN A 67 19.91 48.67 30.62
CA GLN A 67 19.91 47.99 29.31
C GLN A 67 21.33 47.72 28.79
N ILE A 68 22.36 47.97 29.61
CA ILE A 68 23.77 47.77 29.27
C ILE A 68 24.40 46.87 30.33
N ALA A 69 24.95 45.75 29.91
CA ALA A 69 25.61 44.81 30.80
C ALA A 69 27.04 44.52 30.33
N ILE A 70 28.00 44.58 31.25
CA ILE A 70 29.38 44.14 31.03
C ILE A 70 29.58 42.85 31.82
N THR A 71 29.85 41.76 31.10
CA THR A 71 30.06 40.42 31.67
C THR A 71 31.43 39.89 31.28
N GLY A 72 32.13 39.23 32.19
CA GLY A 72 33.50 38.75 32.00
C GLY A 72 34.39 39.10 33.18
N GLY A 73 35.70 38.92 33.01
CA GLY A 73 36.69 39.15 34.06
C GLY A 73 36.94 37.91 34.94
N VAL A 74 38.19 37.74 35.38
CA VAL A 74 38.60 36.65 36.27
C VAL A 74 38.73 37.14 37.71
N ARG A 75 39.31 38.33 37.93
CA ARG A 75 39.53 38.92 39.27
C ARG A 75 38.53 40.03 39.57
N VAL A 76 38.09 40.78 38.56
CA VAL A 76 37.08 41.83 38.69
C VAL A 76 35.84 41.45 37.88
N THR A 77 34.77 41.05 38.59
CA THR A 77 33.47 40.65 38.03
C THR A 77 32.38 41.62 38.48
N ALA A 78 31.23 41.65 37.79
CA ALA A 78 30.07 42.51 38.09
C ALA A 78 30.37 44.02 38.05
N ILE A 79 30.85 44.52 36.90
CA ILE A 79 31.15 45.94 36.67
C ILE A 79 29.86 46.74 36.47
N GLY A 80 29.64 47.76 37.31
CA GLY A 80 28.51 48.68 37.19
C GLY A 80 28.76 49.78 36.16
N VAL A 81 27.72 50.14 35.40
CA VAL A 81 27.82 51.10 34.30
C VAL A 81 26.89 52.29 34.52
N ARG A 82 27.39 53.51 34.28
CA ARG A 82 26.59 54.74 34.20
C ARG A 82 26.79 55.42 32.85
N ILE A 83 25.71 55.89 32.26
CA ILE A 83 25.76 56.66 31.00
C ILE A 83 26.17 58.08 31.34
N GLN A 84 27.24 58.56 30.72
CA GLN A 84 27.79 59.90 30.98
C GLN A 84 27.35 60.91 29.92
N ALA A 85 27.34 60.52 28.65
CA ALA A 85 26.88 61.37 27.54
C ALA A 85 26.44 60.53 26.35
N VAL A 86 25.53 61.09 25.54
CA VAL A 86 25.12 60.52 24.25
C VAL A 86 25.20 61.62 23.20
N SER A 87 25.94 61.38 22.12
CA SER A 87 26.14 62.34 21.04
C SER A 87 26.08 61.63 19.69
N GLY A 88 24.98 61.83 18.94
CA GLY A 88 24.75 61.18 17.66
C GLY A 88 24.87 59.65 17.73
N ARG A 89 25.97 59.11 17.21
CA ARG A 89 26.29 57.67 17.12
C ARG A 89 27.12 57.14 18.29
N VAL A 90 27.54 58.01 19.21
CA VAL A 90 28.48 57.68 20.26
C VAL A 90 27.80 57.72 21.62
N LEU A 91 28.04 56.67 22.40
CA LEU A 91 27.60 56.51 23.78
C LEU A 91 28.83 56.46 24.69
N THR A 92 28.96 57.46 25.56
CA THR A 92 30.04 57.51 26.55
C THR A 92 29.55 56.92 27.87
N LEU A 93 30.20 55.87 28.32
CA LEU A 93 29.89 55.13 29.53
C LEU A 93 31.02 55.28 30.55
N ARG A 94 30.66 55.41 31.82
CA ARG A 94 31.60 55.37 32.95
C ARG A 94 31.32 54.15 33.80
N THR A 95 32.35 53.35 34.05
CA THR A 95 32.30 52.21 34.95
C THR A 95 32.67 52.62 36.37
N ASP A 96 32.14 51.89 37.36
CA ASP A 96 32.48 52.09 38.77
C ASP A 96 33.92 51.64 39.08
N VAL A 97 34.36 50.54 38.47
CA VAL A 97 35.71 49.99 38.56
C VAL A 97 36.35 49.80 37.19
N ALA A 98 37.68 49.88 37.14
CA ALA A 98 38.44 49.48 35.95
C ALA A 98 38.62 47.95 35.99
N GLY A 99 38.34 47.27 34.88
CA GLY A 99 38.53 45.81 34.77
C GLY A 99 40.01 45.39 34.85
N ASP A 100 40.24 44.07 34.89
CA ASP A 100 41.56 43.46 34.86
C ASP A 100 42.07 43.22 33.41
N PHE A 101 43.11 42.40 33.24
CA PHE A 101 43.70 42.08 31.92
C PHE A 101 42.89 41.04 31.11
N SER A 102 41.73 40.62 31.60
CA SER A 102 40.85 39.65 30.91
C SER A 102 40.04 40.30 29.80
N ASP A 103 39.46 39.46 28.95
CA ASP A 103 38.45 39.86 27.96
C ASP A 103 37.09 40.06 28.64
N TYR A 104 36.48 41.22 28.41
CA TYR A 104 35.14 41.55 28.87
C TYR A 104 34.19 41.67 27.68
N THR A 105 32.93 41.28 27.83
CA THR A 105 31.90 41.45 26.80
C THR A 105 30.90 42.50 27.26
N LEU A 106 30.79 43.59 26.50
CA LEU A 106 29.72 44.58 26.63
C LEU A 106 28.53 44.13 25.78
N SER A 107 27.34 44.14 26.35
CA SER A 107 26.10 43.70 25.73
C SER A 107 24.95 44.68 25.96
N LEU A 108 24.09 44.83 24.94
CA LEU A 108 22.81 45.52 25.05
C LEU A 108 21.71 44.50 25.33
N VAL A 109 20.93 44.74 26.40
CA VAL A 109 19.90 43.83 26.88
C VAL A 109 18.56 44.55 27.03
N ALA A 110 17.47 43.87 26.72
CA ALA A 110 16.13 44.44 26.82
C ALA A 110 15.75 44.81 28.27
N ALA A 111 16.20 44.00 29.23
CA ALA A 111 16.05 44.20 30.67
C ALA A 111 17.21 43.51 31.42
N PRO A 112 17.51 43.89 32.68
CA PRO A 112 18.53 43.21 33.49
C PRO A 112 18.27 41.70 33.57
N GLY A 113 19.25 40.88 33.18
CA GLY A 113 19.14 39.42 33.16
C GLY A 113 18.53 38.81 31.89
N SER A 114 18.16 39.62 30.89
CA SER A 114 17.70 39.13 29.58
C SER A 114 18.87 38.98 28.60
N ASP A 115 18.90 37.87 27.85
CA ASP A 115 19.87 37.65 26.76
C ASP A 115 19.47 38.30 25.43
N ALA A 116 18.21 38.72 25.30
CA ALA A 116 17.68 39.39 24.10
C ALA A 116 18.00 40.89 24.09
N PRO A 117 18.36 41.48 22.92
CA PRO A 117 18.63 42.91 22.79
C PRO A 117 17.34 43.75 22.86
N PRO A 118 17.45 45.07 23.13
CA PRO A 118 16.32 46.00 23.02
C PRO A 118 15.71 45.99 21.60
N ALA A 119 14.41 46.29 21.51
CA ALA A 119 13.70 46.34 20.24
C ALA A 119 14.39 47.28 19.23
N GLY A 120 14.61 46.79 18.01
CA GLY A 120 15.27 47.55 16.94
C GLY A 120 16.80 47.58 16.96
N PHE A 121 17.43 46.74 17.79
CA PHE A 121 18.86 46.44 17.73
C PHE A 121 19.13 45.03 17.17
N ASP A 122 20.19 44.89 16.37
CA ASP A 122 20.56 43.61 15.75
C ASP A 122 21.14 42.64 16.81
N PRO A 123 20.64 41.39 16.91
CA PRO A 123 21.10 40.44 17.92
C PRO A 123 22.60 40.10 17.83
N VAL A 124 23.17 40.09 16.62
CA VAL A 124 24.59 39.75 16.39
C VAL A 124 25.49 40.94 16.72
N LEU A 125 25.05 42.17 16.45
CA LEU A 125 25.79 43.41 16.78
C LEU A 125 25.42 44.02 18.15
N SER A 126 24.58 43.35 18.94
CA SER A 126 24.23 43.79 20.30
C SER A 126 25.32 43.55 21.34
N ARG A 127 26.40 42.84 20.97
CA ARG A 127 27.51 42.47 21.86
C ARG A 127 28.88 42.82 21.22
N VAL A 128 29.84 43.22 22.04
CA VAL A 128 31.23 43.52 21.64
C VAL A 128 32.21 43.17 22.76
N VAL A 129 33.39 42.69 22.40
CA VAL A 129 34.46 42.39 23.37
C VAL A 129 35.32 43.64 23.58
N ILE A 130 35.60 43.98 24.84
CA ILE A 130 36.43 45.12 25.28
C ILE A 130 37.53 44.63 26.23
N ARG A 131 38.68 45.33 26.22
CA ARG A 131 39.79 45.13 27.16
C ARG A 131 40.10 46.43 27.88
N PHE A 132 40.00 46.45 29.21
CA PHE A 132 40.27 47.63 30.03
C PHE A 132 41.76 48.03 30.03
N LYS A 133 42.67 47.07 29.86
CA LYS A 133 44.13 47.26 29.95
C LYS A 133 44.83 47.39 28.59
N ALA A 134 44.09 47.63 27.50
CA ALA A 134 44.65 47.68 26.14
C ALA A 134 45.74 48.77 25.94
N ASN A 135 45.68 49.85 26.73
CA ASN A 135 46.63 50.97 26.68
C ASN A 135 47.53 51.07 27.94
N CYS A 136 47.69 50.00 28.73
CA CYS A 136 48.67 50.00 29.82
C CYS A 136 50.10 49.89 29.25
N PRO A 137 51.02 50.85 29.51
CA PRO A 137 52.44 50.62 29.33
C PRO A 137 52.87 49.57 30.35
N SER A 138 53.28 48.40 29.86
CA SER A 138 53.83 47.34 30.69
C SER A 138 55.35 47.50 30.69
N ASP A 139 55.93 47.96 31.80
CA ASP A 139 57.37 47.96 32.07
C ASP A 139 57.90 46.57 32.48
N LEU A 140 57.10 45.52 32.27
CA LEU A 140 57.49 44.14 32.53
C LEU A 140 58.30 43.62 31.34
N ASP A 141 59.60 43.46 31.61
CA ASP A 141 60.64 43.08 30.67
C ASP A 141 60.35 41.74 29.98
N CYS A 142 60.27 41.78 28.66
CA CYS A 142 60.14 40.61 27.82
C CYS A 142 61.50 39.90 27.73
N VAL A 143 61.62 38.72 28.32
CA VAL A 143 62.74 37.83 27.98
C VAL A 143 62.49 37.29 26.57
N ALA A 144 63.32 37.68 25.62
CA ALA A 144 63.43 36.99 24.34
C ALA A 144 64.50 35.89 24.45
N PRO A 145 64.22 34.67 23.96
CA PRO A 145 65.27 33.80 23.47
C PRO A 145 65.15 33.61 21.96
N ALA A 146 66.25 33.86 21.26
CA ALA A 146 66.51 33.38 19.90
C ALA A 146 67.40 32.11 19.98
N PRO A 147 67.69 31.44 18.85
CA PRO A 147 66.96 30.28 18.33
C PRO A 147 67.80 28.99 18.46
N LEU A 148 67.18 27.84 18.79
CA LEU A 148 67.83 26.54 18.60
C LEU A 148 66.81 25.47 18.18
N MET A 149 67.12 24.81 17.05
CA MET A 149 66.71 23.43 16.82
C MET A 149 67.20 22.57 17.98
N GLY A 150 66.33 21.70 18.49
CA GLY A 150 66.70 20.63 19.43
C GLY A 150 65.50 20.08 20.23
N ALA A 151 64.76 19.16 19.61
CA ALA A 151 63.94 18.04 20.14
C ALA A 151 63.04 18.20 21.41
N PRO A 152 61.97 17.37 21.54
CA PRO A 152 60.72 17.76 22.22
C PRO A 152 60.48 17.09 23.58
N GLU A 153 59.79 17.76 24.50
CA GLU A 153 59.04 17.16 25.63
C GLU A 153 57.85 18.09 25.98
N GLN A 154 56.54 17.77 25.97
CA GLN A 154 55.69 16.62 26.35
C GLN A 154 54.85 16.93 27.60
N GLY A 155 53.52 16.75 27.46
CA GLY A 155 52.53 16.64 28.56
C GLY A 155 51.37 17.64 28.50
N GLY A 156 50.09 17.27 28.28
CA GLY A 156 49.54 15.95 28.05
C GLY A 156 48.01 15.93 28.09
N GLY A 157 47.38 16.07 26.93
CA GLY A 157 45.98 15.71 26.69
C GLY A 157 45.87 15.38 25.21
N ALA A 158 45.81 14.08 24.87
CA ALA A 158 45.72 13.70 23.47
C ALA A 158 44.43 14.27 22.89
N VAL A 159 44.56 15.05 21.81
CA VAL A 159 43.42 15.42 20.97
C VAL A 159 42.96 14.12 20.32
N ALA A 160 41.90 13.51 20.85
CA ALA A 160 41.27 12.38 20.19
C ALA A 160 40.74 12.88 18.84
N ASP A 161 41.30 12.37 17.74
CA ASP A 161 40.72 12.59 16.42
C ASP A 161 39.42 11.77 16.33
N TYR A 162 38.27 12.44 16.43
CA TYR A 162 36.95 11.82 16.36
C TYR A 162 36.59 11.27 14.98
N LEU A 163 37.41 11.56 13.95
CA LEU A 163 37.29 10.98 12.62
C LEU A 163 38.15 9.72 12.45
N ALA A 164 39.01 9.39 13.43
CA ALA A 164 39.77 8.15 13.42
C ALA A 164 38.80 6.96 13.47
N LYS A 165 38.74 6.24 12.35
CA LYS A 165 37.78 5.15 12.13
C LYS A 165 38.41 3.87 11.58
N ASP A 166 39.69 3.91 11.20
CA ASP A 166 40.45 2.78 10.67
C ASP A 166 41.62 2.40 11.58
N TRP A 167 42.16 1.20 11.37
CA TRP A 167 43.27 0.65 12.15
C TRP A 167 44.48 1.60 12.23
N ALA A 168 44.87 2.22 11.12
CA ALA A 168 46.05 3.08 11.06
C ALA A 168 45.87 4.35 11.91
N SER A 169 44.67 4.94 11.85
CA SER A 169 44.30 6.12 12.63
C SER A 169 44.17 5.78 14.11
N PHE A 170 43.54 4.66 14.48
CA PHE A 170 43.48 4.23 15.88
C PHE A 170 44.84 3.91 16.46
N ARG A 171 45.70 3.20 15.71
CA ARG A 171 47.09 2.94 16.08
C ARG A 171 47.86 4.25 16.26
N GLY A 172 47.69 5.19 15.34
CA GLY A 172 48.28 6.53 15.43
C GLY A 172 47.87 7.24 16.73
N VAL A 173 46.57 7.36 16.99
CA VAL A 173 46.05 8.02 18.21
C VAL A 173 46.52 7.32 19.48
N MET A 174 46.59 5.98 19.50
CA MET A 174 47.07 5.22 20.66
C MET A 174 48.58 5.38 20.88
N LEU A 175 49.39 5.31 19.83
CA LEU A 175 50.84 5.52 19.92
C LEU A 175 51.17 6.96 20.29
N ASP A 176 50.44 7.94 19.73
CA ASP A 176 50.56 9.35 20.10
C ASP A 176 50.20 9.54 21.59
N ARG A 177 49.14 8.88 22.07
CA ARG A 177 48.79 8.90 23.50
C ARG A 177 49.86 8.26 24.35
N MET A 178 50.37 7.09 23.96
CA MET A 178 51.40 6.36 24.70
C MET A 178 52.72 7.12 24.76
N SER A 179 53.08 7.84 23.69
CA SER A 179 54.27 8.69 23.69
C SER A 179 54.22 9.73 24.81
N VAL A 180 53.02 10.18 25.20
CA VAL A 180 52.81 11.16 26.27
C VAL A 180 52.62 10.50 27.64
N THR A 181 51.96 9.34 27.71
CA THR A 181 51.65 8.69 29.00
C THR A 181 52.75 7.75 29.51
N ILE A 182 53.62 7.25 28.62
CA ILE A 182 54.73 6.35 28.92
C ILE A 182 55.96 6.81 28.12
N PRO A 183 56.56 7.97 28.47
CA PRO A 183 57.64 8.58 27.69
C PRO A 183 58.89 7.69 27.59
N ASP A 184 59.17 6.87 28.60
CA ASP A 184 60.35 6.00 28.66
C ASP A 184 60.28 4.82 27.68
N TRP A 185 59.12 4.54 27.07
CA TRP A 185 58.96 3.46 26.11
C TRP A 185 59.08 3.96 24.66
N THR A 186 60.24 3.69 24.05
CA THR A 186 60.62 4.21 22.72
C THR A 186 60.62 3.18 21.60
N GLU A 187 60.36 1.90 21.90
CA GLU A 187 60.41 0.81 20.92
C GLU A 187 59.30 0.98 19.86
N ARG A 188 59.65 0.73 18.59
CA ARG A 188 58.76 0.89 17.43
C ARG A 188 58.82 -0.30 16.46
N SER A 189 59.64 -1.30 16.76
CA SER A 189 59.75 -2.54 16.00
C SER A 189 58.42 -3.29 16.00
N PRO A 190 57.99 -3.82 14.85
CA PRO A 190 56.84 -4.72 14.80
C PRO A 190 57.00 -5.98 15.66
N ALA A 191 58.23 -6.35 16.04
CA ALA A 191 58.50 -7.51 16.90
C ALA A 191 58.34 -7.21 18.40
N ASP A 192 58.08 -5.95 18.79
CA ASP A 192 57.92 -5.56 20.18
C ASP A 192 56.55 -5.95 20.76
N ALA A 193 56.56 -6.36 22.03
CA ALA A 193 55.36 -6.84 22.70
C ALA A 193 54.32 -5.72 22.92
N LEU A 194 54.74 -4.50 23.25
CA LEU A 194 53.83 -3.38 23.48
C LEU A 194 53.30 -2.81 22.17
N ILE A 195 54.11 -2.77 21.10
CA ILE A 195 53.61 -2.48 19.75
C ILE A 195 52.56 -3.51 19.35
N THR A 196 52.82 -4.80 19.57
CA THR A 196 51.84 -5.87 19.30
C THR A 196 50.53 -5.65 20.06
N VAL A 197 50.59 -5.24 21.34
CA VAL A 197 49.39 -4.92 22.13
C VAL A 197 48.63 -3.71 21.57
N VAL A 198 49.32 -2.64 21.18
CA VAL A 198 48.68 -1.47 20.56
C VAL A 198 48.03 -1.82 19.24
N GLU A 199 48.71 -2.61 18.41
CA GLU A 199 48.17 -3.07 17.13
C GLU A 199 46.95 -3.96 17.33
N ALA A 200 46.94 -4.82 18.35
CA ALA A 200 45.79 -5.63 18.75
C ALA A 200 44.61 -4.78 19.26
N LEU A 201 44.89 -3.73 20.04
CA LEU A 201 43.88 -2.79 20.53
C LEU A 201 43.31 -1.93 19.39
N ALA A 202 44.16 -1.41 18.51
CA ALA A 202 43.77 -0.66 17.32
C ALA A 202 42.92 -1.53 16.37
N TRP A 203 43.30 -2.80 16.20
CA TRP A 203 42.50 -3.78 15.46
C TRP A 203 41.13 -4.04 16.10
N THR A 204 41.09 -4.13 17.43
CA THR A 204 39.83 -4.27 18.16
C THR A 204 38.96 -3.02 18.04
N ALA A 205 39.55 -1.82 18.11
CA ALA A 205 38.87 -0.54 17.95
C ALA A 205 38.31 -0.35 16.53
N ASP A 206 39.08 -0.69 15.51
CA ASP A 206 38.65 -0.69 14.10
C ASP A 206 37.44 -1.63 13.91
N ARG A 207 37.54 -2.86 14.42
CA ARG A 207 36.42 -3.82 14.38
C ARG A 207 35.19 -3.31 15.11
N LEU A 208 35.33 -2.68 16.29
CA LEU A 208 34.22 -2.09 17.05
C LEU A 208 33.61 -0.90 16.31
N SER A 209 34.44 -0.03 15.74
CA SER A 209 34.03 1.13 14.93
C SER A 209 33.19 0.69 13.73
N TYR A 210 33.66 -0.32 12.99
CA TYR A 210 32.90 -0.94 11.90
C TYR A 210 31.55 -1.51 12.40
N MET A 211 31.53 -2.24 13.52
CA MET A 211 30.29 -2.80 14.07
C MET A 211 29.30 -1.72 14.51
N GLN A 212 29.77 -0.59 15.04
CA GLN A 212 28.92 0.55 15.40
C GLN A 212 28.29 1.20 14.17
N ASP A 213 29.06 1.43 13.11
CA ASP A 213 28.54 2.00 11.86
C ASP A 213 27.56 1.05 11.17
N ALA A 214 27.82 -0.26 11.21
CA ALA A 214 26.89 -1.27 10.75
C ALA A 214 25.58 -1.23 11.54
N ALA A 215 25.63 -1.20 12.88
CA ALA A 215 24.44 -1.11 13.72
C ALA A 215 23.65 0.19 13.50
N ALA A 216 24.32 1.33 13.39
CA ALA A 216 23.69 2.62 13.12
C ALA A 216 23.00 2.66 11.75
N THR A 217 23.62 2.02 10.74
CA THR A 217 23.01 1.85 9.41
C THR A 217 21.70 1.08 9.50
N GLU A 218 21.63 0.03 10.32
CA GLU A 218 20.44 -0.81 10.48
C GLU A 218 19.35 -0.19 11.36
N ALA A 219 19.64 0.86 12.12
CA ALA A 219 18.74 1.46 13.11
C ALA A 219 17.60 2.31 12.51
N TYR A 220 17.64 2.61 11.21
CA TYR A 220 16.62 3.42 10.55
C TYR A 220 16.16 2.77 9.24
N LEU A 221 14.85 2.82 8.98
CA LEU A 221 14.26 2.23 7.76
C LEU A 221 14.94 2.73 6.47
N GLY A 222 15.26 4.03 6.41
CA GLY A 222 15.88 4.64 5.23
C GLY A 222 17.30 4.17 4.92
N THR A 223 18.06 3.75 5.95
CA THR A 223 19.47 3.35 5.83
C THR A 223 19.68 1.84 5.94
N ALA A 224 18.76 1.11 6.59
CA ALA A 224 18.88 -0.32 6.86
C ALA A 224 19.08 -1.13 5.59
N ARG A 225 20.16 -1.92 5.55
CA ARG A 225 20.53 -2.76 4.40
C ARG A 225 20.00 -4.17 4.56
N LEU A 226 19.89 -4.65 5.80
CA LEU A 226 19.42 -6.00 6.06
C LEU A 226 17.91 -6.08 5.91
N ARG A 227 17.46 -7.10 5.16
CA ARG A 227 16.03 -7.36 4.99
C ARG A 227 15.32 -7.61 6.32
N ALA A 228 15.98 -8.29 7.26
CA ALA A 228 15.44 -8.53 8.59
C ALA A 228 15.19 -7.22 9.34
N SER A 229 16.11 -6.26 9.27
CA SER A 229 15.93 -4.92 9.84
C SER A 229 14.79 -4.18 9.17
N LEU A 230 14.74 -4.17 7.83
CA LEU A 230 13.66 -3.52 7.08
C LEU A 230 12.28 -4.10 7.44
N ARG A 231 12.16 -5.42 7.53
CA ARG A 231 10.92 -6.10 7.94
C ARG A 231 10.52 -5.74 9.37
N ARG A 232 11.48 -5.65 10.30
CA ARG A 232 11.20 -5.24 11.69
C ARG A 232 10.73 -3.78 11.76
N HIS A 233 11.38 -2.88 11.04
CA HIS A 233 10.97 -1.47 10.96
C HIS A 233 9.59 -1.31 10.32
N ALA A 234 9.37 -2.01 9.22
CA ALA A 234 8.08 -1.98 8.52
C ALA A 234 6.94 -2.51 9.39
N ARG A 235 7.21 -3.54 10.21
CA ARG A 235 6.25 -4.06 11.19
C ARG A 235 5.85 -3.03 12.25
N LEU A 236 6.75 -2.10 12.64
CA LEU A 236 6.40 -1.00 13.56
C LEU A 236 5.41 -0.01 12.92
N LEU A 237 5.26 -0.04 11.59
CA LEU A 237 4.35 0.79 10.81
C LEU A 237 3.12 -0.01 10.35
N ASP A 238 2.86 -1.18 10.95
CA ASP A 238 1.83 -2.14 10.54
C ASP A 238 1.90 -2.56 9.05
N TYR A 239 3.08 -2.45 8.44
CA TYR A 239 3.32 -2.90 7.07
C TYR A 239 3.93 -4.30 7.05
N ARG A 240 3.19 -5.24 6.46
CA ARG A 240 3.64 -6.61 6.25
C ARG A 240 4.41 -6.71 4.94
N VAL A 241 5.74 -6.84 5.06
CA VAL A 241 6.62 -7.13 3.93
C VAL A 241 6.36 -8.55 3.42
N HIS A 242 5.97 -8.70 2.15
CA HIS A 242 5.77 -10.01 1.54
C HIS A 242 7.06 -10.63 0.98
N GLU A 243 7.14 -11.96 1.04
CA GLU A 243 8.25 -12.76 0.46
C GLU A 243 7.93 -13.25 -0.97
N GLY A 244 6.88 -12.67 -1.56
CA GLY A 244 6.39 -13.03 -2.90
C GLY A 244 5.19 -13.95 -2.81
N CYS A 245 4.72 -14.39 -3.97
CA CYS A 245 3.61 -15.32 -4.10
C CYS A 245 3.90 -16.27 -5.26
N ASN A 246 3.41 -17.50 -5.16
CA ASN A 246 3.43 -18.44 -6.27
C ASN A 246 2.30 -18.13 -7.28
N ALA A 247 2.44 -18.65 -8.48
CA ALA A 247 1.39 -18.54 -9.50
C ALA A 247 0.32 -19.61 -9.32
N ARG A 248 -0.92 -19.31 -9.74
CA ARG A 248 -2.02 -20.27 -9.87
C ARG A 248 -2.42 -20.44 -11.34
N ALA A 249 -2.94 -21.60 -11.69
CA ALA A 249 -3.38 -21.96 -13.03
C ALA A 249 -4.60 -22.87 -12.98
N TRP A 250 -5.54 -22.64 -13.89
CA TRP A 250 -6.59 -23.62 -14.19
C TRP A 250 -6.03 -24.66 -15.16
N VAL A 251 -6.17 -25.93 -14.80
CA VAL A 251 -5.69 -27.06 -15.60
C VAL A 251 -6.87 -27.93 -15.99
N THR A 252 -6.95 -28.28 -17.27
CA THR A 252 -7.94 -29.21 -17.82
C THR A 252 -7.31 -30.55 -18.12
N VAL A 253 -8.03 -31.63 -17.82
CA VAL A 253 -7.58 -33.01 -18.05
C VAL A 253 -8.55 -33.72 -18.98
N GLU A 254 -8.06 -34.20 -20.11
CA GLU A 254 -8.83 -35.01 -21.04
C GLU A 254 -8.60 -36.49 -20.72
N VAL A 255 -9.68 -37.25 -20.53
CA VAL A 255 -9.64 -38.69 -20.24
C VAL A 255 -10.44 -39.47 -21.27
N ALA A 256 -9.93 -40.64 -21.64
CA ALA A 256 -10.61 -41.56 -22.55
C ALA A 256 -11.65 -42.41 -21.81
N ALA A 257 -12.83 -42.55 -22.41
CA ALA A 257 -13.94 -43.32 -21.84
C ALA A 257 -13.56 -44.80 -21.60
N GLY A 258 -13.99 -45.35 -20.47
CA GLY A 258 -13.77 -46.75 -20.12
C GLY A 258 -12.31 -47.11 -19.78
N THR A 259 -11.43 -46.13 -19.60
CA THR A 259 -10.06 -46.34 -19.13
C THR A 259 -9.96 -46.26 -17.60
N ALA A 260 -8.81 -46.60 -17.02
CA ALA A 260 -8.59 -46.52 -15.58
C ALA A 260 -8.66 -45.10 -15.01
N ALA A 261 -8.55 -44.07 -15.85
CA ALA A 261 -8.72 -42.68 -15.46
C ALA A 261 -10.20 -42.24 -15.38
N ASP A 262 -11.11 -42.92 -16.08
CA ASP A 262 -12.53 -42.57 -16.11
C ASP A 262 -13.21 -42.96 -14.78
N GLY A 263 -13.70 -41.96 -14.05
CA GLY A 263 -14.22 -42.09 -12.69
C GLY A 263 -13.14 -42.09 -11.58
N ALA A 264 -11.86 -41.98 -11.93
CA ALA A 264 -10.76 -41.96 -10.96
C ALA A 264 -10.57 -40.57 -10.33
N SER A 265 -10.06 -40.55 -9.10
CA SER A 265 -9.69 -39.29 -8.43
C SER A 265 -8.24 -38.92 -8.73
N LEU A 266 -8.03 -37.71 -9.22
CA LEU A 266 -6.74 -37.02 -9.26
C LEU A 266 -6.56 -36.29 -7.92
N PRO A 267 -5.71 -36.78 -7.00
CA PRO A 267 -5.62 -36.22 -5.66
C PRO A 267 -4.95 -34.84 -5.63
N ARG A 268 -5.22 -34.07 -4.57
CA ARG A 268 -4.46 -32.87 -4.19
C ARG A 268 -2.99 -33.23 -4.03
N GLY A 269 -2.11 -32.31 -4.45
CA GLY A 269 -0.66 -32.52 -4.42
C GLY A 269 -0.14 -33.33 -5.61
N THR A 270 -0.99 -33.65 -6.59
CA THR A 270 -0.51 -34.28 -7.83
C THR A 270 0.39 -33.32 -8.59
N VAL A 271 1.58 -33.78 -8.94
CA VAL A 271 2.59 -32.96 -9.59
C VAL A 271 2.29 -32.82 -11.08
N LEU A 272 2.30 -31.59 -11.56
CA LEU A 272 2.13 -31.19 -12.96
C LEU A 272 3.39 -30.46 -13.43
N ALA A 273 3.78 -30.63 -14.69
CA ALA A 273 5.01 -30.05 -15.20
C ALA A 273 4.83 -29.35 -16.55
N ALA A 274 5.48 -28.20 -16.68
CA ALA A 274 5.74 -27.56 -17.95
C ALA A 274 7.06 -28.08 -18.49
N MET A 275 6.97 -28.99 -19.46
CA MET A 275 8.11 -29.55 -20.17
C MET A 275 8.04 -29.16 -21.65
N GLY A 276 9.11 -29.44 -22.41
CA GLY A 276 9.09 -29.18 -23.85
C GLY A 276 8.01 -30.00 -24.58
N ALA A 277 7.62 -29.56 -25.77
CA ALA A 277 6.50 -30.13 -26.55
C ALA A 277 6.58 -31.64 -26.87
N ARG A 278 7.75 -32.28 -26.68
CA ARG A 278 7.95 -33.74 -26.89
C ARG A 278 7.85 -34.56 -25.60
N ALA A 279 7.51 -33.94 -24.48
CA ALA A 279 7.39 -34.63 -23.22
C ALA A 279 6.13 -35.51 -23.18
N PRO A 280 6.14 -36.63 -22.44
CA PRO A 280 4.97 -37.48 -22.30
C PRO A 280 3.88 -36.76 -21.48
N VAL A 281 2.60 -37.05 -21.78
CA VAL A 281 1.46 -36.54 -21.00
C VAL A 281 1.45 -37.15 -19.59
N ILE A 282 1.74 -38.44 -19.47
CA ILE A 282 1.82 -39.14 -18.18
C ILE A 282 3.28 -39.48 -17.88
N LEU A 283 3.74 -39.13 -16.68
CA LEU A 283 5.03 -39.50 -16.14
C LEU A 283 4.83 -40.40 -14.91
N ALA A 284 5.40 -41.60 -14.94
CA ALA A 284 5.29 -42.51 -13.80
C ALA A 284 6.03 -41.94 -12.57
N PRO A 285 5.49 -42.07 -11.34
CA PRO A 285 6.11 -41.52 -10.13
C PRO A 285 7.58 -41.93 -9.92
N ALA A 286 7.94 -43.16 -10.28
CA ALA A 286 9.31 -43.67 -10.16
C ALA A 286 10.32 -42.94 -11.05
N ALA A 287 9.89 -42.40 -12.19
CA ALA A 287 10.74 -41.65 -13.14
C ALA A 287 10.69 -40.12 -12.91
N ALA A 288 9.82 -39.65 -12.01
CA ALA A 288 9.53 -38.23 -11.85
C ALA A 288 10.73 -37.42 -11.36
N ALA A 289 11.49 -37.93 -10.38
CA ALA A 289 12.56 -37.18 -9.73
C ALA A 289 13.71 -36.76 -10.68
N GLU A 290 14.00 -37.56 -11.72
CA GLU A 290 15.00 -37.21 -12.74
C GLU A 290 14.40 -36.23 -13.77
N ALA A 291 13.25 -36.57 -14.35
CA ALA A 291 12.64 -35.78 -15.42
C ALA A 291 12.23 -34.36 -14.97
N LEU A 292 11.75 -34.21 -13.72
CA LEU A 292 11.35 -32.91 -13.18
C LEU A 292 12.53 -31.94 -12.96
N ARG A 293 13.78 -32.42 -12.89
CA ARG A 293 14.96 -31.52 -12.81
C ARG A 293 15.15 -30.66 -14.06
N GLY A 294 14.69 -31.14 -15.22
CA GLY A 294 14.72 -30.41 -16.48
C GLY A 294 13.43 -29.65 -16.80
N ALA A 295 12.41 -29.71 -15.94
CA ALA A 295 11.15 -29.03 -16.16
C ALA A 295 11.33 -27.49 -16.07
N ARG A 296 10.63 -26.75 -16.93
CA ARG A 296 10.64 -25.28 -16.91
C ARG A 296 9.97 -24.74 -15.64
N ALA A 297 8.89 -25.40 -15.22
CA ALA A 297 8.13 -25.09 -14.01
C ALA A 297 7.34 -26.32 -13.56
N VAL A 298 7.08 -26.40 -12.26
CA VAL A 298 6.37 -27.52 -11.62
C VAL A 298 5.24 -26.97 -10.76
N PHE A 299 4.07 -27.57 -10.87
CA PHE A 299 2.84 -27.20 -10.18
C PHE A 299 2.32 -28.40 -9.39
N GLU A 300 1.48 -28.14 -8.39
CA GLU A 300 0.72 -29.19 -7.69
C GLU A 300 -0.77 -28.84 -7.69
N THR A 301 -1.62 -29.86 -7.82
CA THR A 301 -3.07 -29.68 -7.71
C THR A 301 -3.44 -29.23 -6.29
N MET A 302 -4.34 -28.26 -6.18
CA MET A 302 -4.73 -27.65 -4.90
C MET A 302 -5.88 -28.38 -4.20
N HIS A 303 -6.65 -29.18 -4.94
CA HIS A 303 -7.76 -29.99 -4.45
C HIS A 303 -7.86 -31.31 -5.24
N ASP A 304 -8.68 -32.23 -4.73
CA ASP A 304 -9.00 -33.47 -5.43
C ASP A 304 -9.94 -33.18 -6.62
N LEU A 305 -9.76 -33.88 -7.73
CA LEU A 305 -10.64 -33.83 -8.90
C LEU A 305 -11.05 -35.25 -9.29
N THR A 306 -12.34 -35.53 -9.33
CA THR A 306 -12.86 -36.76 -9.96
C THR A 306 -12.94 -36.56 -11.46
N LEU A 307 -12.23 -37.40 -12.21
CA LEU A 307 -12.16 -37.32 -13.67
C LEU A 307 -13.35 -38.07 -14.29
N ALA A 308 -13.93 -37.51 -15.35
CA ALA A 308 -14.98 -38.17 -16.13
C ALA A 308 -14.77 -37.95 -17.63
N ALA A 309 -14.90 -38.99 -18.44
CA ALA A 309 -14.76 -38.85 -19.90
C ALA A 309 -15.81 -37.92 -20.50
N ASP A 310 -17.04 -37.95 -19.95
CA ASP A 310 -18.14 -37.06 -20.32
C ASP A 310 -17.91 -35.58 -19.94
N HIS A 311 -16.87 -35.28 -19.17
CA HIS A 311 -16.46 -33.92 -18.80
C HIS A 311 -15.22 -33.44 -19.57
N SER A 312 -14.62 -34.29 -20.41
CA SER A 312 -13.43 -33.94 -21.20
C SER A 312 -13.73 -32.85 -22.22
N VAL A 313 -14.75 -33.04 -23.06
CA VAL A 313 -15.21 -32.08 -24.07
C VAL A 313 -16.74 -32.09 -24.08
N ILE A 314 -17.33 -30.93 -23.80
CA ILE A 314 -18.78 -30.77 -23.67
C ILE A 314 -19.27 -29.81 -24.75
N ALA A 315 -20.18 -30.28 -25.60
CA ALA A 315 -20.75 -29.47 -26.66
C ALA A 315 -21.75 -28.44 -26.11
N LEU A 316 -21.66 -27.21 -26.62
CA LEU A 316 -22.62 -26.14 -26.35
C LEU A 316 -23.89 -26.37 -27.18
N HIS A 317 -25.05 -26.15 -26.57
CA HIS A 317 -26.34 -26.32 -27.23
C HIS A 317 -26.77 -25.01 -27.89
N ASP A 318 -27.01 -25.05 -29.20
CA ASP A 318 -27.30 -23.89 -30.05
C ASP A 318 -28.80 -23.68 -30.33
N TRP A 319 -29.69 -24.46 -29.67
CA TRP A 319 -31.16 -24.37 -29.82
C TRP A 319 -31.59 -24.44 -31.28
N SER A 320 -31.12 -25.50 -31.95
CA SER A 320 -31.33 -25.76 -33.38
C SER A 320 -30.94 -24.58 -34.29
N GLY A 321 -29.87 -23.86 -33.92
CA GLY A 321 -29.33 -22.73 -34.65
C GLY A 321 -29.90 -21.36 -34.25
N SER A 322 -30.81 -21.30 -33.27
CA SER A 322 -31.36 -20.05 -32.76
C SER A 322 -30.33 -19.23 -31.97
N VAL A 323 -29.36 -19.91 -31.34
CA VAL A 323 -28.26 -19.28 -30.60
C VAL A 323 -26.96 -19.51 -31.35
N THR A 324 -26.45 -18.46 -32.00
CA THR A 324 -25.20 -18.53 -32.77
C THR A 324 -23.97 -18.11 -31.96
N ARG A 325 -24.17 -17.33 -30.89
CA ARG A 325 -23.11 -16.82 -30.02
C ARG A 325 -23.62 -16.57 -28.61
N LEU A 326 -22.73 -16.69 -27.63
CA LEU A 326 -22.92 -16.14 -26.29
C LEU A 326 -22.34 -14.72 -26.27
N PRO A 327 -23.13 -13.69 -25.96
CA PRO A 327 -22.63 -12.31 -25.96
C PRO A 327 -21.65 -12.07 -24.81
N ARG A 328 -20.78 -11.08 -24.97
CA ARG A 328 -20.02 -10.48 -23.89
C ARG A 328 -20.97 -10.09 -22.75
N GLY A 329 -20.62 -10.48 -21.53
CA GLY A 329 -21.45 -10.30 -20.34
C GLY A 329 -22.41 -11.46 -20.07
N ALA A 330 -22.44 -12.52 -20.90
CA ALA A 330 -23.26 -13.68 -20.63
C ALA A 330 -22.87 -14.37 -19.30
N THR A 331 -23.89 -14.72 -18.52
CA THR A 331 -23.80 -15.40 -17.22
C THR A 331 -24.46 -16.78 -17.22
N ALA A 332 -24.86 -17.27 -18.38
CA ALA A 332 -25.49 -18.58 -18.53
C ALA A 332 -25.24 -19.15 -19.93
N ALA A 333 -25.29 -20.47 -20.05
CA ALA A 333 -25.27 -21.20 -21.31
C ALA A 333 -26.05 -22.51 -21.18
N THR A 334 -26.39 -23.11 -22.32
CA THR A 334 -26.99 -24.44 -22.38
C THR A 334 -25.97 -25.41 -22.96
N LEU A 335 -25.80 -26.56 -22.33
CA LEU A 335 -24.90 -27.64 -22.74
C LEU A 335 -25.72 -28.82 -23.26
N ARG A 336 -25.17 -29.59 -24.20
CA ARG A 336 -25.71 -30.90 -24.59
C ARG A 336 -25.37 -31.90 -23.50
N ARG A 337 -26.37 -32.52 -22.88
CA ARG A 337 -26.18 -33.41 -21.73
C ARG A 337 -25.95 -34.85 -22.18
N THR A 338 -24.88 -35.47 -21.68
CA THR A 338 -24.63 -36.91 -21.82
C THR A 338 -25.05 -37.68 -20.56
N PRO A 339 -25.31 -39.00 -20.63
CA PRO A 339 -25.80 -39.77 -19.50
C PRO A 339 -24.88 -39.81 -18.28
N GLY A 340 -23.55 -39.81 -18.46
CA GLY A 340 -22.56 -39.81 -17.38
C GLY A 340 -22.13 -38.43 -16.92
N MET A 341 -22.70 -37.35 -17.48
CA MET A 341 -22.38 -35.98 -17.07
C MET A 341 -22.98 -35.65 -15.70
N GLY A 342 -22.10 -35.58 -14.69
CA GLY A 342 -22.43 -35.22 -13.30
C GLY A 342 -21.96 -33.83 -12.86
N LEU A 343 -22.16 -32.79 -13.69
CA LEU A 343 -21.83 -31.41 -13.29
C LEU A 343 -22.76 -30.91 -12.17
N GLN A 344 -22.21 -30.16 -11.23
CA GLN A 344 -22.93 -29.63 -10.08
C GLN A 344 -22.54 -28.17 -9.78
N ARG A 345 -23.36 -27.53 -8.93
CA ARG A 345 -23.03 -26.21 -8.38
C ARG A 345 -21.67 -26.29 -7.67
N GLY A 346 -20.80 -25.35 -8.00
CA GLY A 346 -19.44 -25.29 -7.47
C GLY A 346 -18.37 -25.86 -8.41
N ASP A 347 -18.71 -26.45 -9.55
CA ASP A 347 -17.72 -26.89 -10.55
C ASP A 347 -17.22 -25.72 -11.42
N VAL A 348 -16.03 -25.85 -12.04
CA VAL A 348 -15.53 -24.89 -13.03
C VAL A 348 -15.75 -25.46 -14.43
N LEU A 349 -16.21 -24.63 -15.36
CA LEU A 349 -16.08 -24.90 -16.79
C LEU A 349 -15.08 -23.94 -17.42
N ILE A 350 -14.26 -24.45 -18.35
CA ILE A 350 -13.54 -23.58 -19.29
C ILE A 350 -14.32 -23.52 -20.59
N LEU A 351 -14.78 -22.34 -20.96
CA LEU A 351 -15.38 -22.04 -22.26
C LEU A 351 -14.29 -21.53 -23.18
N GLU A 352 -14.08 -22.17 -24.33
CA GLU A 352 -13.07 -21.73 -25.30
C GLU A 352 -13.49 -21.87 -26.75
N GLN A 353 -12.93 -21.01 -27.59
CA GLN A 353 -12.99 -21.13 -29.05
C GLN A 353 -12.11 -22.30 -29.52
N THR A 354 -12.66 -23.16 -30.38
CA THR A 354 -11.99 -24.37 -30.88
C THR A 354 -11.21 -24.12 -32.18
N VAL A 355 -11.71 -23.23 -33.04
CA VAL A 355 -11.19 -22.98 -34.41
C VAL A 355 -11.16 -21.49 -34.74
N GLY A 356 -10.30 -21.06 -35.67
CA GLY A 356 -10.33 -19.70 -36.19
C GLY A 356 -11.65 -19.40 -36.91
N LEU A 357 -12.37 -18.34 -36.53
CA LEU A 357 -13.71 -18.04 -37.06
C LEU A 357 -13.75 -17.80 -38.58
N ALA A 358 -12.65 -17.32 -39.16
CA ALA A 358 -12.55 -17.07 -40.61
C ALA A 358 -12.06 -18.30 -41.40
N THR A 359 -11.17 -19.10 -40.82
CA THR A 359 -10.45 -20.17 -41.54
C THR A 359 -11.00 -21.56 -41.24
N GLY A 360 -11.68 -21.74 -40.10
CA GLY A 360 -12.17 -23.02 -39.61
C GLY A 360 -11.07 -24.00 -39.19
N ARG A 361 -9.84 -23.52 -39.02
CA ARG A 361 -8.69 -24.35 -38.61
C ARG A 361 -8.42 -24.20 -37.13
N GLU A 362 -8.03 -25.30 -36.49
CA GLU A 362 -7.67 -25.32 -35.06
C GLU A 362 -6.40 -24.50 -34.78
N GLU A 363 -5.43 -24.48 -35.71
CA GLU A 363 -4.19 -23.71 -35.55
C GLU A 363 -4.40 -22.18 -35.50
N ASP A 364 -5.51 -21.70 -36.07
CA ASP A 364 -5.86 -20.28 -36.16
C ASP A 364 -6.80 -19.84 -35.03
N ARG A 365 -7.07 -20.70 -34.04
CA ARG A 365 -7.93 -20.34 -32.90
C ARG A 365 -7.31 -19.22 -32.07
N ASP A 366 -8.13 -18.31 -31.58
CA ASP A 366 -7.68 -17.19 -30.74
C ASP A 366 -7.51 -17.64 -29.29
N PRO A 367 -6.29 -17.66 -28.72
CA PRO A 367 -6.07 -18.05 -27.32
C PRO A 367 -6.70 -17.09 -26.31
N ALA A 368 -7.07 -15.86 -26.72
CA ALA A 368 -7.74 -14.89 -25.86
C ALA A 368 -9.25 -15.19 -25.69
N GLN A 369 -9.84 -16.02 -26.55
CA GLN A 369 -11.24 -16.43 -26.44
C GLN A 369 -11.41 -17.65 -25.54
N ARG A 370 -10.98 -17.49 -24.28
CA ARG A 370 -11.06 -18.52 -23.24
C ARG A 370 -11.48 -17.89 -21.93
N ALA A 371 -12.41 -18.51 -21.22
CA ALA A 371 -12.89 -18.02 -19.93
C ALA A 371 -13.16 -19.18 -18.97
N ALA A 372 -12.80 -19.01 -17.70
CA ALA A 372 -13.17 -19.91 -16.62
C ALA A 372 -14.43 -19.39 -15.93
N VAL A 373 -15.43 -20.24 -15.75
CA VAL A 373 -16.70 -19.88 -15.12
C VAL A 373 -17.04 -20.85 -14.00
N ARG A 374 -17.44 -20.33 -12.83
CA ARG A 374 -17.91 -21.12 -11.69
C ARG A 374 -19.41 -21.36 -11.79
N LEU A 375 -19.84 -22.61 -11.81
CA LEU A 375 -21.26 -22.96 -11.86
C LEU A 375 -21.96 -22.58 -10.54
N THR A 376 -22.96 -21.70 -10.62
CA THR A 376 -23.83 -21.32 -9.50
C THR A 376 -25.19 -22.01 -9.59
N GLU A 377 -25.62 -22.34 -10.80
CA GLU A 377 -26.91 -22.96 -11.11
C GLU A 377 -26.69 -24.05 -12.17
N VAL A 378 -27.35 -25.20 -11.97
CA VAL A 378 -27.29 -26.34 -12.88
C VAL A 378 -28.68 -26.97 -12.94
N GLU A 379 -29.35 -26.86 -14.08
CA GLU A 379 -30.70 -27.35 -14.30
C GLU A 379 -30.73 -28.36 -15.43
N VAL A 380 -31.24 -29.56 -15.14
CA VAL A 380 -31.43 -30.60 -16.14
C VAL A 380 -32.73 -30.33 -16.88
N GLY A 381 -32.68 -30.36 -18.20
CA GLY A 381 -33.83 -30.14 -19.06
C GLY A 381 -33.80 -31.01 -20.31
N THR A 382 -34.74 -30.73 -21.21
CA THR A 382 -34.82 -31.36 -22.52
C THR A 382 -35.27 -30.31 -23.52
N ASP A 383 -34.65 -30.24 -24.69
CA ASP A 383 -35.11 -29.36 -25.76
C ASP A 383 -36.51 -29.83 -26.21
N PRO A 384 -37.54 -28.98 -26.11
CA PRO A 384 -38.90 -29.34 -26.50
C PRO A 384 -39.08 -29.60 -28.00
N LEU A 385 -38.15 -29.15 -28.86
CA LEU A 385 -38.25 -29.28 -30.31
C LEU A 385 -37.84 -30.68 -30.80
N ASP A 386 -36.72 -31.20 -30.29
CA ASP A 386 -36.13 -32.46 -30.78
C ASP A 386 -35.90 -33.51 -29.68
N GLY A 387 -36.22 -33.19 -28.42
CA GLY A 387 -36.07 -34.11 -27.29
C GLY A 387 -34.63 -34.28 -26.82
N THR A 388 -33.68 -33.45 -27.29
CA THR A 388 -32.28 -33.53 -26.89
C THR A 388 -32.14 -33.26 -25.40
N PRO A 389 -31.49 -34.14 -24.62
CA PRO A 389 -31.17 -33.85 -23.23
C PRO A 389 -30.23 -32.64 -23.12
N ILE A 390 -30.61 -31.64 -22.33
CA ILE A 390 -29.83 -30.41 -22.15
C ILE A 390 -29.52 -30.17 -20.67
N LEU A 391 -28.49 -29.37 -20.43
CA LEU A 391 -28.13 -28.87 -19.12
C LEU A 391 -28.01 -27.35 -19.21
N THR A 392 -28.91 -26.62 -18.57
CA THR A 392 -28.79 -25.16 -18.46
C THR A 392 -27.93 -24.85 -17.25
N VAL A 393 -26.85 -24.10 -17.48
CA VAL A 393 -25.90 -23.72 -16.46
C VAL A 393 -25.83 -22.20 -16.32
N GLY A 394 -25.79 -21.73 -15.08
CA GLY A 394 -25.59 -20.33 -14.72
C GLY A 394 -24.32 -20.15 -13.91
N TRP A 395 -23.70 -18.98 -14.01
CA TRP A 395 -22.52 -18.60 -13.24
C TRP A 395 -22.60 -17.15 -12.73
N ALA A 396 -21.75 -16.82 -11.77
CA ALA A 396 -21.74 -15.50 -11.14
C ALA A 396 -21.40 -14.38 -12.13
N ALA A 397 -21.95 -13.18 -11.92
CA ALA A 397 -21.67 -12.00 -12.75
C ALA A 397 -20.18 -11.62 -12.83
N ALA A 398 -19.39 -11.95 -11.81
CA ALA A 398 -17.94 -11.73 -11.82
C ALA A 398 -17.18 -12.63 -12.82
N ASP A 399 -17.77 -13.75 -13.23
CA ASP A 399 -17.28 -14.66 -14.28
C ASP A 399 -18.00 -14.42 -15.62
N ALA A 400 -18.71 -13.30 -15.78
CA ALA A 400 -19.39 -12.98 -17.04
C ALA A 400 -18.39 -12.93 -18.21
N LEU A 401 -18.78 -13.46 -19.38
CA LEU A 401 -17.86 -13.62 -20.51
C LEU A 401 -17.25 -12.27 -20.93
N PRO A 402 -15.92 -12.14 -21.05
CA PRO A 402 -15.29 -10.88 -21.42
C PRO A 402 -15.35 -10.59 -22.93
N PHE A 403 -15.79 -11.54 -23.74
CA PHE A 403 -15.88 -11.49 -25.20
C PHE A 403 -17.17 -12.17 -25.70
N ASP A 404 -17.52 -11.95 -26.97
CA ASP A 404 -18.55 -12.73 -27.66
C ASP A 404 -17.96 -14.11 -28.03
N LEU A 405 -18.57 -15.20 -27.55
CA LEU A 405 -18.15 -16.56 -27.89
C LEU A 405 -19.07 -17.13 -28.97
N CYS A 406 -18.58 -17.28 -30.20
CA CYS A 406 -19.34 -17.88 -31.30
C CYS A 406 -19.46 -19.39 -31.11
N LEU A 407 -20.70 -19.90 -31.04
CA LEU A 407 -20.97 -21.34 -30.94
C LEU A 407 -20.78 -22.03 -32.29
N ARG A 408 -21.11 -21.32 -33.37
CA ARG A 408 -20.94 -21.78 -34.74
C ARG A 408 -20.31 -20.71 -35.61
N ALA A 409 -19.44 -21.12 -36.52
CA ALA A 409 -18.79 -20.26 -37.49
C ALA A 409 -19.12 -20.72 -38.92
N GLN A 410 -19.42 -19.77 -39.80
CA GLN A 410 -19.49 -20.03 -41.24
C GLN A 410 -18.09 -19.90 -41.82
N THR A 411 -17.57 -20.99 -42.38
CA THR A 411 -16.22 -21.04 -42.95
C THR A 411 -16.27 -21.54 -44.38
N VAL A 412 -15.19 -21.30 -45.14
CA VAL A 412 -15.05 -21.81 -46.51
C VAL A 412 -14.00 -22.91 -46.50
N THR A 413 -14.45 -24.16 -46.38
CA THR A 413 -13.56 -25.33 -46.45
C THR A 413 -13.55 -25.83 -47.88
N SER A 414 -12.38 -25.78 -48.54
CA SER A 414 -12.22 -26.24 -49.94
C SER A 414 -13.17 -25.55 -50.95
N GLY A 415 -13.51 -24.28 -50.71
CA GLY A 415 -14.38 -23.48 -51.60
C GLY A 415 -15.88 -23.63 -51.36
N VAL A 416 -16.31 -24.44 -50.39
CA VAL A 416 -17.73 -24.64 -50.03
C VAL A 416 -18.01 -24.02 -48.66
N PRO A 417 -19.07 -23.20 -48.51
CA PRO A 417 -19.52 -22.72 -47.20
C PRO A 417 -19.94 -23.90 -46.31
N ALA A 418 -19.34 -24.01 -45.14
CA ALA A 418 -19.67 -24.99 -44.11
C ALA A 418 -19.94 -24.29 -42.78
N LEU A 419 -20.91 -24.78 -42.02
CA LEU A 419 -21.16 -24.33 -40.66
C LEU A 419 -20.51 -25.33 -39.70
N ILE A 420 -19.52 -24.87 -38.94
CA ILE A 420 -18.76 -25.70 -38.01
C ILE A 420 -18.98 -25.25 -36.57
N GLU A 421 -18.84 -26.17 -35.63
CA GLU A 421 -18.81 -25.84 -34.21
C GLU A 421 -17.53 -25.09 -33.89
N ALA A 422 -17.67 -23.93 -33.24
CA ALA A 422 -16.57 -23.00 -33.02
C ALA A 422 -16.22 -22.81 -31.54
N ALA A 423 -16.97 -23.44 -30.63
CA ALA A 423 -16.72 -23.38 -29.20
C ALA A 423 -17.19 -24.64 -28.48
N HIS A 424 -16.54 -24.95 -27.36
CA HIS A 424 -16.91 -26.03 -26.45
C HIS A 424 -16.67 -25.63 -24.98
N ALA A 425 -17.13 -26.49 -24.07
CA ALA A 425 -16.84 -26.40 -22.64
C ALA A 425 -15.98 -27.58 -22.18
N LEU A 426 -15.05 -27.35 -21.25
CA LEU A 426 -14.22 -28.37 -20.60
C LEU A 426 -14.60 -28.43 -19.11
N GLY A 427 -14.94 -29.62 -18.60
CA GLY A 427 -15.45 -29.82 -17.23
C GLY A 427 -14.46 -30.47 -16.25
N ASN A 428 -13.48 -31.24 -16.74
CA ASN A 428 -12.41 -31.79 -15.91
C ASN A 428 -11.37 -30.71 -15.55
N VAL A 429 -11.76 -29.76 -14.69
CA VAL A 429 -10.96 -28.58 -14.35
C VAL A 429 -10.47 -28.65 -12.90
N VAL A 430 -9.17 -28.51 -12.69
CA VAL A 430 -8.53 -28.45 -11.37
C VAL A 430 -7.70 -27.18 -11.22
N LEU A 431 -7.72 -26.58 -10.03
CA LEU A 431 -6.80 -25.49 -9.70
C LEU A 431 -5.44 -26.07 -9.31
N ALA A 432 -4.37 -25.54 -9.87
CA ALA A 432 -3.01 -25.89 -9.51
C ALA A 432 -2.20 -24.63 -9.19
N ASP A 433 -1.23 -24.74 -8.30
CA ASP A 433 -0.31 -23.65 -7.97
C ASP A 433 1.15 -24.05 -8.13
N HIS A 434 2.01 -23.06 -8.33
CA HIS A 434 3.43 -23.28 -8.64
C HIS A 434 4.21 -23.67 -7.38
N GLY A 435 5.05 -24.68 -7.51
CA GLY A 435 5.92 -25.19 -6.47
C GLY A 435 5.79 -26.71 -6.31
N VAL A 436 6.84 -27.33 -5.78
CA VAL A 436 6.93 -28.79 -5.60
C VAL A 436 7.27 -29.14 -4.16
N SER A 437 6.55 -30.11 -3.62
CA SER A 437 6.75 -30.68 -2.29
C SER A 437 7.94 -31.63 -2.33
N LEU A 438 8.91 -31.43 -1.44
CA LEU A 438 10.13 -32.24 -1.45
C LEU A 438 9.91 -33.62 -0.82
N SER A 439 10.46 -34.65 -1.49
CA SER A 439 10.58 -36.01 -0.96
C SER A 439 11.73 -36.09 0.03
N GLY A 440 11.52 -35.63 1.27
CA GLY A 440 12.52 -35.63 2.34
C GLY A 440 12.23 -34.58 3.40
N THR A 441 12.81 -34.77 4.59
CA THR A 441 12.73 -33.80 5.68
C THR A 441 13.97 -32.90 5.62
N PRO A 442 13.85 -31.59 5.30
CA PRO A 442 14.98 -30.69 5.40
C PRO A 442 15.49 -30.61 6.84
N GLY A 443 16.81 -30.47 6.97
CA GLY A 443 17.49 -30.38 8.24
C GLY A 443 17.17 -29.09 8.98
N LEU A 444 17.07 -29.21 10.31
CA LEU A 444 16.92 -28.09 11.23
C LEU A 444 18.18 -27.97 12.10
N SER A 445 18.74 -26.78 12.20
CA SER A 445 19.93 -26.51 13.03
C SER A 445 19.75 -25.29 13.94
N PRO A 446 19.77 -25.45 15.28
CA PRO A 446 19.88 -26.71 16.02
C PRO A 446 18.66 -27.63 15.84
N ALA A 447 18.85 -28.95 15.93
CA ALA A 447 17.78 -29.92 15.71
C ALA A 447 16.78 -30.04 16.87
N ARG A 448 17.16 -29.57 18.07
CA ARG A 448 16.37 -29.71 19.31
C ARG A 448 16.36 -28.43 20.14
N ALA A 449 15.24 -28.17 20.80
CA ALA A 449 15.10 -27.07 21.75
C ALA A 449 15.91 -27.34 23.03
N GLN A 450 16.68 -26.34 23.48
CA GLN A 450 17.54 -26.41 24.66
C GLN A 450 17.03 -25.47 25.76
N ALA A 451 17.25 -25.84 27.02
CA ALA A 451 16.88 -25.00 28.16
C ALA A 451 17.68 -23.69 28.19
N GLY A 452 17.02 -22.59 28.55
CA GLY A 452 17.67 -21.28 28.72
C GLY A 452 17.96 -20.51 27.42
N HIS A 453 17.67 -21.08 26.24
CA HIS A 453 17.90 -20.43 24.95
C HIS A 453 16.65 -20.42 24.07
N PRO A 454 16.31 -19.29 23.41
CA PRO A 454 15.23 -19.27 22.44
C PRO A 454 15.51 -20.26 21.31
N PHE A 455 14.61 -21.23 21.09
CA PHE A 455 14.73 -22.15 19.98
C PHE A 455 14.45 -21.43 18.66
N ARG A 456 15.50 -21.26 17.85
CA ARG A 456 15.48 -20.57 16.55
C ARG A 456 16.21 -21.39 15.49
N PRO A 457 15.71 -22.58 15.12
CA PRO A 457 16.39 -23.44 14.16
C PRO A 457 16.41 -22.80 12.78
N ARG A 458 17.51 -23.02 12.07
CA ARG A 458 17.67 -22.70 10.65
C ARG A 458 17.18 -23.86 9.82
N LEU A 459 16.43 -23.56 8.77
CA LEU A 459 16.10 -24.52 7.72
C LEU A 459 17.26 -24.57 6.72
N ASP A 460 17.71 -25.76 6.33
CA ASP A 460 18.76 -25.96 5.32
C ASP A 460 18.32 -25.72 3.87
N ARG A 461 17.12 -25.16 3.67
CA ARG A 461 16.54 -24.78 2.37
C ARG A 461 16.12 -23.32 2.35
N GLY A 462 16.57 -22.59 1.33
CA GLY A 462 16.27 -21.16 1.16
C GLY A 462 15.19 -20.83 0.13
N ASP A 463 14.83 -21.79 -0.71
CA ASP A 463 13.95 -21.68 -1.88
C ASP A 463 12.47 -21.96 -1.56
N ILE A 464 12.03 -21.60 -0.35
CA ILE A 464 10.67 -21.86 0.14
C ILE A 464 9.64 -21.13 -0.72
N ALA A 465 8.61 -21.85 -1.17
CA ALA A 465 7.46 -21.26 -1.84
C ALA A 465 6.56 -20.51 -0.85
N TYR A 466 6.06 -19.35 -1.24
CA TYR A 466 5.03 -18.61 -0.53
C TYR A 466 3.73 -18.67 -1.33
N ALA A 467 2.63 -19.01 -0.68
CA ALA A 467 1.32 -19.13 -1.35
C ALA A 467 0.23 -18.48 -0.50
N ALA A 468 -0.71 -17.82 -1.17
CA ALA A 468 -1.92 -17.33 -0.52
C ALA A 468 -2.73 -18.52 0.04
N PRO A 469 -3.38 -18.37 1.21
CA PRO A 469 -4.26 -19.39 1.76
C PRO A 469 -5.27 -19.90 0.73
N TYR A 470 -5.63 -21.18 0.85
CA TYR A 470 -6.61 -21.83 0.00
C TYR A 470 -7.40 -22.84 0.82
N ASP A 471 -8.72 -22.69 0.82
CA ASP A 471 -9.68 -23.65 1.32
C ASP A 471 -10.63 -24.03 0.19
N ASP A 472 -10.79 -25.33 -0.07
CA ASP A 472 -11.58 -25.82 -1.22
C ASP A 472 -13.08 -25.53 -1.06
N ALA A 473 -13.61 -25.64 0.16
CA ALA A 473 -15.03 -25.44 0.44
C ALA A 473 -15.42 -23.95 0.33
N GLU A 474 -14.53 -23.04 0.71
CA GLU A 474 -14.67 -21.61 0.43
C GLU A 474 -14.48 -21.29 -1.05
N ALA A 475 -13.45 -21.84 -1.69
CA ALA A 475 -13.14 -21.58 -3.10
C ALA A 475 -14.29 -21.98 -4.05
N ARG A 476 -15.00 -23.08 -3.76
CA ARG A 476 -16.18 -23.51 -4.55
C ARG A 476 -17.36 -22.53 -4.49
N ARG A 477 -17.37 -21.61 -3.51
CA ARG A 477 -18.38 -20.56 -3.38
C ARG A 477 -17.96 -19.24 -4.05
N LEU A 478 -16.70 -19.15 -4.49
CA LEU A 478 -16.14 -17.95 -5.11
C LEU A 478 -16.11 -18.08 -6.65
N PRO A 479 -16.24 -16.95 -7.38
CA PRO A 479 -16.05 -16.92 -8.84
C PRO A 479 -14.68 -17.47 -9.25
N ALA A 480 -14.63 -18.17 -10.38
CA ALA A 480 -13.41 -18.81 -10.89
C ALA A 480 -12.32 -17.79 -11.22
N THR A 481 -12.71 -16.60 -11.69
CA THR A 481 -11.79 -15.49 -12.00
C THR A 481 -11.06 -14.99 -10.75
N GLY A 482 -11.75 -14.94 -9.61
CA GLY A 482 -11.18 -14.45 -8.35
C GLY A 482 -10.08 -15.35 -7.79
N LEU A 483 -10.12 -16.66 -8.07
CA LEU A 483 -9.18 -17.64 -7.50
C LEU A 483 -7.75 -17.54 -8.06
N LEU A 484 -7.58 -16.92 -9.23
CA LEU A 484 -6.26 -16.63 -9.81
C LEU A 484 -5.66 -15.32 -9.30
N ILE A 485 -6.47 -14.44 -8.70
CA ILE A 485 -6.02 -13.17 -8.13
C ILE A 485 -5.55 -13.46 -6.71
N GLN A 486 -4.26 -13.23 -6.45
CA GLN A 486 -3.65 -13.50 -5.14
C GLN A 486 -3.08 -12.21 -4.55
N THR A 487 -3.23 -12.04 -3.25
CA THR A 487 -2.64 -10.94 -2.47
C THR A 487 -1.31 -11.40 -1.87
N PRO A 488 -0.14 -10.92 -2.35
CA PRO A 488 1.16 -11.36 -1.88
C PRO A 488 1.39 -11.13 -0.38
N ALA A 489 0.79 -10.08 0.19
CA ALA A 489 0.85 -9.79 1.62
C ALA A 489 0.21 -10.89 2.50
N GLU A 490 -0.76 -11.63 1.97
CA GLU A 490 -1.42 -12.75 2.66
C GLU A 490 -0.66 -14.06 2.50
N ALA A 491 0.30 -14.13 1.56
CA ALA A 491 1.04 -15.35 1.29
C ALA A 491 1.82 -15.83 2.52
N LEU A 492 1.72 -17.13 2.78
CA LEU A 492 2.37 -17.83 3.87
C LEU A 492 3.44 -18.80 3.33
N PRO A 493 4.56 -18.97 4.04
CA PRO A 493 5.60 -19.91 3.65
C PRO A 493 5.03 -21.33 3.69
N GLN A 494 5.28 -22.11 2.65
CA GLN A 494 4.81 -23.49 2.53
C GLN A 494 5.74 -24.45 3.30
N VAL A 495 5.72 -24.30 4.62
CA VAL A 495 6.48 -25.11 5.59
C VAL A 495 5.51 -25.69 6.60
N LEU A 496 5.51 -27.00 6.77
CA LEU A 496 4.80 -27.70 7.84
C LEU A 496 5.85 -28.33 8.76
N LEU A 497 5.74 -28.12 10.06
CA LEU A 497 6.62 -28.78 11.03
C LEU A 497 5.83 -29.82 11.83
N PHE A 498 6.52 -30.87 12.26
CA PHE A 498 5.96 -31.93 13.09
C PHE A 498 6.90 -32.19 14.26
N ASP A 499 6.37 -32.25 15.47
CA ASP A 499 7.12 -32.61 16.68
C ASP A 499 6.94 -34.08 17.08
N GLY A 500 6.37 -34.88 16.18
CA GLY A 500 6.03 -36.29 16.38
C GLY A 500 4.58 -36.54 16.83
N ALA A 501 3.96 -35.59 17.55
CA ALA A 501 2.58 -35.72 18.05
C ALA A 501 1.61 -34.75 17.35
N ALA A 502 2.08 -33.58 16.93
CA ALA A 502 1.26 -32.53 16.36
C ALA A 502 1.93 -31.82 15.17
N HIS A 503 1.11 -31.21 14.32
CA HIS A 503 1.57 -30.31 13.26
C HIS A 503 1.60 -28.86 13.74
N TRP A 504 2.66 -28.16 13.37
CA TRP A 504 2.78 -26.73 13.60
C TRP A 504 2.59 -25.98 12.28
N ARG A 505 1.91 -24.84 12.34
CA ARG A 505 1.51 -24.06 11.15
C ARG A 505 2.30 -22.76 11.03
N PRO A 506 2.66 -22.37 9.80
CA PRO A 506 3.32 -21.11 9.55
C PRO A 506 2.34 -19.96 9.66
N GLN A 507 2.74 -18.87 10.32
CA GLN A 507 2.00 -17.62 10.40
C GLN A 507 2.86 -16.44 9.92
N GLY A 508 2.20 -15.33 9.57
CA GLY A 508 2.90 -14.08 9.23
C GLY A 508 3.57 -13.45 10.46
N ASP A 509 2.90 -13.51 11.60
CA ASP A 509 3.36 -13.12 12.93
C ASP A 509 2.64 -13.93 14.02
N LEU A 510 2.95 -13.67 15.29
CA LEU A 510 2.37 -14.40 16.44
C LEU A 510 1.56 -13.47 17.37
N LEU A 511 1.29 -12.21 16.99
CA LEU A 511 0.65 -11.24 17.89
C LEU A 511 -0.77 -11.65 18.27
N GLY A 512 -1.50 -12.24 17.33
CA GLY A 512 -2.86 -12.76 17.55
C GLY A 512 -2.91 -14.24 17.94
N ALA A 513 -1.77 -14.91 18.09
CA ALA A 513 -1.72 -16.33 18.39
C ALA A 513 -2.01 -16.57 19.87
N ASP A 514 -2.92 -17.48 20.18
CA ASP A 514 -3.19 -17.88 21.56
C ASP A 514 -1.99 -18.63 22.16
N ARG A 515 -1.88 -18.66 23.49
CA ARG A 515 -0.74 -19.26 24.20
C ARG A 515 -0.53 -20.77 23.95
N PHE A 516 -1.54 -21.47 23.44
CA PHE A 516 -1.48 -22.90 23.12
C PHE A 516 -1.36 -23.15 21.61
N ALA A 517 -1.46 -22.11 20.78
CA ALA A 517 -1.37 -22.19 19.33
C ALA A 517 -0.01 -22.73 18.89
N GLN A 518 -0.03 -23.81 18.11
CA GLN A 518 1.16 -24.44 17.54
C GLN A 518 1.60 -23.72 16.26
N ASP A 519 1.88 -22.43 16.41
CA ASP A 519 2.23 -21.53 15.32
C ASP A 519 3.72 -21.17 15.35
N PHE A 520 4.29 -20.95 14.17
CA PHE A 520 5.65 -20.45 14.02
C PHE A 520 5.76 -19.48 12.85
N VAL A 521 6.82 -18.68 12.83
CA VAL A 521 7.09 -17.69 11.79
C VAL A 521 8.40 -18.04 11.11
N VAL A 522 8.40 -18.02 9.77
CA VAL A 522 9.62 -18.14 8.96
C VAL A 522 10.21 -16.75 8.77
N GLU A 523 11.41 -16.53 9.28
CA GLU A 523 12.15 -15.28 9.16
C GLU A 523 13.26 -15.45 8.12
N PRO A 524 13.27 -14.63 7.05
CA PRO A 524 14.36 -14.66 6.08
C PRO A 524 15.68 -14.26 6.76
N ALA A 525 16.76 -14.93 6.41
CA ALA A 525 18.10 -14.61 6.87
C ALA A 525 18.99 -14.15 5.71
N GLU A 526 20.10 -13.48 6.02
CA GLU A 526 21.08 -12.99 5.04
C GLU A 526 21.77 -14.10 4.25
N ASP A 527 22.02 -15.23 4.89
CA ASP A 527 22.64 -16.41 4.29
C ASP A 527 21.67 -17.24 3.44
N ALA A 528 20.53 -16.65 3.07
CA ALA A 528 19.42 -17.26 2.34
C ALA A 528 18.76 -18.46 3.05
N LEU A 529 19.17 -18.82 4.27
CA LEU A 529 18.62 -19.94 5.02
C LEU A 529 17.72 -19.44 6.16
N PRO A 530 16.39 -19.55 6.03
CA PRO A 530 15.47 -18.91 6.94
C PRO A 530 15.52 -19.53 8.35
N ARG A 531 15.23 -18.70 9.34
CA ARG A 531 15.13 -19.08 10.75
C ARG A 531 13.67 -19.24 11.13
N LEU A 532 13.38 -20.23 11.96
CA LEU A 532 12.03 -20.48 12.47
C LEU A 532 11.91 -19.84 13.85
N ARG A 533 10.87 -19.03 14.05
CA ARG A 533 10.55 -18.39 15.32
C ARG A 533 9.24 -18.95 15.87
N PHE A 534 9.32 -19.54 17.05
CA PHE A 534 8.17 -20.04 17.80
C PHE A 534 7.69 -19.01 18.83
N GLY A 535 6.53 -19.29 19.42
CA GLY A 535 5.96 -18.53 20.52
C GLY A 535 6.72 -18.67 21.84
N ASP A 536 6.17 -18.02 22.87
CA ASP A 536 6.75 -17.87 24.21
C ASP A 536 5.75 -18.22 25.33
N ASP A 537 4.71 -19.00 25.01
CA ASP A 537 3.57 -19.34 25.87
C ASP A 537 2.71 -18.13 26.31
N VAL A 538 2.92 -16.98 25.67
CA VAL A 538 2.03 -15.81 25.70
C VAL A 538 1.49 -15.54 24.30
N GLN A 539 2.37 -15.43 23.31
CA GLN A 539 2.07 -15.24 21.89
C GLN A 539 2.45 -16.48 21.10
N GLY A 540 1.55 -17.46 21.08
CA GLY A 540 1.84 -18.81 20.58
C GLY A 540 2.55 -19.69 21.59
N LYS A 541 2.45 -21.00 21.38
CA LYS A 541 3.08 -22.03 22.21
C LYS A 541 4.59 -22.04 22.04
N SER A 542 5.32 -22.17 23.14
CA SER A 542 6.75 -22.43 23.10
C SER A 542 7.03 -23.91 22.72
N PRO A 543 8.11 -24.20 21.98
CA PRO A 543 8.42 -25.56 21.58
C PRO A 543 8.85 -26.36 22.83
N PRO A 544 8.35 -27.60 23.03
CA PRO A 544 8.74 -28.41 24.17
C PRO A 544 10.25 -28.65 24.21
N LEU A 545 10.83 -28.69 25.41
CA LEU A 545 12.25 -29.00 25.60
C LEU A 545 12.60 -30.34 24.97
N ASN A 546 13.75 -30.39 24.28
CA ASN A 546 14.25 -31.56 23.55
C ASN A 546 13.36 -32.07 22.40
N ALA A 547 12.28 -31.36 22.04
CA ALA A 547 11.47 -31.68 20.88
C ALA A 547 12.34 -31.74 19.62
N ALA A 548 12.16 -32.81 18.84
CA ALA A 548 12.80 -32.99 17.55
C ALA A 548 11.76 -32.69 16.48
N PHE A 549 12.02 -31.66 15.68
CA PHE A 549 11.11 -31.26 14.61
C PHE A 549 11.53 -31.91 13.29
N SER A 550 10.55 -32.43 12.55
CA SER A 550 10.68 -32.70 11.13
C SER A 550 9.91 -31.64 10.35
N ALA A 551 10.45 -31.22 9.21
CA ALA A 551 9.82 -30.28 8.31
C ALA A 551 9.34 -30.97 7.03
N ARG A 552 8.23 -30.50 6.46
CA ARG A 552 7.86 -30.72 5.05
C ARG A 552 7.80 -29.36 4.41
N VAL A 553 8.49 -29.21 3.29
CA VAL A 553 8.60 -27.92 2.61
C VAL A 553 8.25 -28.04 1.15
N ARG A 554 7.65 -26.98 0.65
CA ARG A 554 7.43 -26.78 -0.77
C ARG A 554 8.39 -25.72 -1.27
N VAL A 555 9.02 -25.98 -2.40
CA VAL A 555 9.99 -25.07 -3.01
C VAL A 555 9.49 -24.54 -4.35
N GLY A 556 9.94 -23.36 -4.72
CA GLY A 556 9.50 -22.66 -5.92
C GLY A 556 8.81 -21.34 -5.61
N GLY A 557 7.79 -20.99 -6.39
CA GLY A 557 7.12 -19.69 -6.32
C GLY A 557 7.81 -18.60 -7.16
N GLY A 558 7.41 -17.35 -6.95
CA GLY A 558 7.95 -16.22 -7.70
C GLY A 558 7.48 -16.14 -9.16
N PRO A 559 8.08 -15.22 -9.95
CA PRO A 559 7.64 -14.94 -11.32
C PRO A 559 7.86 -16.09 -12.31
N SER A 560 8.72 -17.07 -12.00
CA SER A 560 8.97 -18.23 -12.86
C SER A 560 7.75 -19.14 -13.02
N GLY A 561 6.80 -19.08 -12.08
CA GLY A 561 5.51 -19.76 -12.19
C GLY A 561 4.55 -19.10 -13.18
N ASN A 562 4.82 -17.88 -13.67
CA ASN A 562 3.94 -17.26 -14.67
C ASN A 562 4.22 -17.88 -16.04
N LEU A 563 3.27 -18.69 -16.51
CA LEU A 563 3.36 -19.44 -17.75
C LEU A 563 2.28 -18.97 -18.73
N GLY A 564 2.57 -19.05 -20.02
CA GLY A 564 1.57 -18.83 -21.05
C GLY A 564 0.47 -19.91 -21.01
N PRO A 565 -0.63 -19.68 -21.75
CA PRO A 565 -1.60 -20.75 -21.98
C PRO A 565 -0.91 -21.96 -22.63
N ASP A 566 -1.48 -23.15 -22.40
CA ASP A 566 -1.07 -24.43 -23.01
C ASP A 566 0.41 -24.81 -22.75
N SER A 567 1.00 -24.33 -21.64
CA SER A 567 2.40 -24.58 -21.28
C SER A 567 2.60 -25.77 -20.32
N LEU A 568 1.62 -26.07 -19.47
CA LEU A 568 1.58 -27.27 -18.63
C LEU A 568 1.08 -28.43 -19.50
N GLY A 569 1.80 -29.55 -19.53
CA GLY A 569 1.50 -30.65 -20.45
C GLY A 569 1.68 -32.05 -19.88
N THR A 570 2.29 -32.18 -18.70
CA THR A 570 2.60 -33.48 -18.10
C THR A 570 2.06 -33.59 -16.68
N VAL A 571 1.48 -34.75 -16.35
CA VAL A 571 1.05 -35.15 -15.01
C VAL A 571 1.88 -36.31 -14.49
N VAL A 572 2.28 -36.24 -13.22
CA VAL A 572 2.94 -37.34 -12.52
C VAL A 572 1.89 -38.21 -11.84
N THR A 573 1.59 -39.37 -12.44
CA THR A 573 0.58 -40.30 -11.91
C THR A 573 0.81 -41.72 -12.40
N ALA A 574 0.27 -42.70 -11.66
CA ALA A 574 0.18 -44.09 -12.10
C ALA A 574 -1.10 -44.38 -12.90
N LEU A 575 -2.05 -43.43 -12.94
CA LEU A 575 -3.29 -43.56 -13.70
C LEU A 575 -3.01 -43.60 -15.21
N THR A 576 -3.60 -44.57 -15.90
CA THR A 576 -3.55 -44.69 -17.36
C THR A 576 -4.87 -44.21 -17.97
N GLY A 577 -4.83 -43.68 -19.20
CA GLY A 577 -6.03 -43.19 -19.91
C GLY A 577 -6.24 -41.67 -19.92
N ILE A 578 -5.31 -40.90 -19.35
CA ILE A 578 -5.24 -39.45 -19.57
C ILE A 578 -4.68 -39.20 -20.98
N VAL A 579 -5.48 -38.54 -21.83
CA VAL A 579 -5.19 -38.26 -23.24
C VAL A 579 -4.38 -36.98 -23.38
N SER A 580 -4.83 -35.92 -22.72
CA SER A 580 -4.17 -34.61 -22.77
C SER A 580 -4.31 -33.89 -21.42
N LEU A 581 -3.36 -33.01 -21.14
CA LEU A 581 -3.41 -32.09 -20.00
C LEU A 581 -2.90 -30.74 -20.47
N ARG A 582 -3.60 -29.67 -20.10
CA ARG A 582 -3.25 -28.31 -20.48
C ARG A 582 -3.72 -27.28 -19.46
N ASN A 583 -3.11 -26.10 -19.48
CA ASN A 583 -3.66 -24.91 -18.81
C ASN A 583 -4.23 -23.96 -19.87
N PRO A 584 -5.54 -23.98 -20.17
CA PRO A 584 -6.10 -23.15 -21.24
C PRO A 584 -5.88 -21.65 -21.02
N LEU A 585 -5.89 -21.23 -19.76
CA LEU A 585 -5.60 -19.86 -19.31
C LEU A 585 -4.13 -19.75 -18.85
N PRO A 586 -3.50 -18.57 -18.96
CA PRO A 586 -2.15 -18.37 -18.45
C PRO A 586 -2.09 -18.60 -16.94
N ALA A 587 -0.97 -19.17 -16.48
CA ALA A 587 -0.66 -19.21 -15.06
C ALA A 587 -0.22 -17.81 -14.60
N GLN A 588 -0.80 -17.31 -13.51
CA GLN A 588 -0.60 -15.92 -13.08
C GLN A 588 -0.56 -15.79 -11.54
N GLY A 589 -0.18 -14.60 -11.06
CA GLY A 589 -0.07 -14.30 -9.62
C GLY A 589 1.32 -14.58 -9.03
N GLY A 590 2.24 -15.17 -9.81
CA GLY A 590 3.62 -15.37 -9.39
C GLY A 590 4.34 -14.03 -9.26
N GLN A 591 4.80 -13.70 -8.05
CA GLN A 591 5.46 -12.43 -7.77
C GLN A 591 6.73 -12.64 -6.92
N ALA A 592 7.77 -11.87 -7.23
CA ALA A 592 9.00 -11.87 -6.43
C ALA A 592 8.75 -11.26 -5.03
N ARG A 593 9.65 -11.58 -4.10
CA ARG A 593 9.70 -10.87 -2.81
C ARG A 593 9.89 -9.37 -3.00
N GLU A 594 9.31 -8.57 -2.12
CA GLU A 594 9.52 -7.12 -2.15
C GLU A 594 11.00 -6.78 -2.07
N THR A 595 11.43 -5.79 -2.84
CA THR A 595 12.78 -5.25 -2.78
C THR A 595 12.94 -4.31 -1.59
N ALA A 596 14.19 -4.08 -1.17
CA ALA A 596 14.48 -3.11 -0.10
C ALA A 596 13.98 -1.69 -0.43
N ALA A 597 14.03 -1.30 -1.71
CA ALA A 597 13.55 -0.01 -2.17
C ALA A 597 12.03 0.12 -2.09
N GLU A 598 11.29 -0.94 -2.45
CA GLU A 598 9.83 -0.99 -2.31
C GLU A 598 9.42 -0.88 -0.83
N ILE A 599 10.05 -1.65 0.06
CA ILE A 599 9.74 -1.60 1.50
C ILE A 599 9.95 -0.18 2.06
N ARG A 600 11.07 0.48 1.72
CA ARG A 600 11.36 1.86 2.15
C ARG A 600 10.34 2.87 1.62
N ARG A 601 9.73 2.60 0.46
CA ARG A 601 8.73 3.48 -0.16
C ARG A 601 7.32 3.21 0.38
N TYR A 602 6.93 1.95 0.53
CA TYR A 602 5.56 1.54 0.84
C TYR A 602 5.29 1.50 2.33
N ALA A 603 6.24 1.07 3.17
CA ALA A 603 5.99 0.97 4.61
C ALA A 603 5.56 2.32 5.26
N PRO A 604 6.18 3.48 4.95
CA PRO A 604 5.72 4.77 5.48
C PRO A 604 4.36 5.22 4.94
N GLN A 605 4.00 4.80 3.71
CA GLN A 605 2.70 5.11 3.11
C GLN A 605 1.59 4.28 3.77
N ALA A 606 1.86 3.04 4.13
CA ALA A 606 0.89 2.15 4.75
C ALA A 606 0.34 2.71 6.08
N PHE A 607 1.18 3.38 6.87
CA PHE A 607 0.74 4.06 8.09
C PHE A 607 -0.28 5.19 7.84
N ARG A 608 -0.34 5.75 6.63
CA ARG A 608 -1.34 6.76 6.25
C ARG A 608 -2.70 6.14 5.91
N THR A 609 -2.72 4.86 5.57
CA THR A 609 -3.95 4.11 5.30
C THR A 609 -4.54 3.64 6.63
N GLN A 610 -5.61 4.28 7.08
CA GLN A 610 -6.27 3.91 8.33
C GLN A 610 -7.20 2.72 8.09
N ASN A 611 -6.85 1.55 8.60
CA ASN A 611 -7.72 0.35 8.59
C ASN A 611 -8.72 0.34 9.76
N ARG A 612 -9.13 1.52 10.22
CA ARG A 612 -10.09 1.73 11.31
C ARG A 612 -11.00 2.88 10.93
N ALA A 613 -12.31 2.68 11.04
CA ALA A 613 -13.27 3.73 10.80
C ALA A 613 -13.62 4.44 12.12
N VAL A 614 -13.24 5.72 12.25
CA VAL A 614 -13.46 6.51 13.47
C VAL A 614 -14.48 7.60 13.23
N THR A 615 -14.43 8.24 12.07
CA THR A 615 -15.34 9.32 11.66
C THR A 615 -16.42 8.82 10.71
N GLU A 616 -17.49 9.59 10.54
CA GLU A 616 -18.54 9.30 9.54
C GLU A 616 -17.97 9.22 8.12
N ALA A 617 -16.95 10.02 7.82
CA ALA A 617 -16.28 9.99 6.53
C ALA A 617 -15.51 8.68 6.31
N ASP A 618 -14.90 8.13 7.37
CA ASP A 618 -14.17 6.86 7.29
C ASP A 618 -15.14 5.69 7.08
N TRP A 619 -16.25 5.66 7.84
CA TRP A 619 -17.30 4.63 7.67
C TRP A 619 -17.93 4.68 6.29
N ARG A 620 -18.18 5.88 5.76
CA ARG A 620 -18.62 6.05 4.37
C ARG A 620 -17.58 5.51 3.38
N ALA A 621 -16.31 5.88 3.54
CA ALA A 621 -15.25 5.42 2.64
C ALA A 621 -15.06 3.90 2.68
N ALA A 622 -15.14 3.29 3.87
CA ALA A 622 -15.07 1.85 4.06
C ALA A 622 -16.24 1.12 3.35
N ALA A 623 -17.46 1.66 3.46
CA ALA A 623 -18.62 1.11 2.76
C ALA A 623 -18.52 1.29 1.23
N GLU A 624 -18.10 2.48 0.76
CA GLU A 624 -17.91 2.79 -0.67
C GLU A 624 -16.78 1.98 -1.32
N ALA A 625 -15.85 1.41 -0.54
CA ALA A 625 -14.82 0.50 -1.04
C ALA A 625 -15.38 -0.89 -1.43
N PHE A 626 -16.61 -1.22 -1.01
CA PHE A 626 -17.25 -2.48 -1.36
C PHE A 626 -17.82 -2.42 -2.80
N PRO A 627 -17.48 -3.35 -3.71
CA PRO A 627 -17.72 -3.19 -5.16
C PRO A 627 -19.18 -2.90 -5.58
N GLU A 628 -20.14 -3.48 -4.87
CA GLU A 628 -21.58 -3.33 -5.14
C GLU A 628 -22.19 -2.04 -4.59
N VAL A 629 -21.48 -1.34 -3.70
CA VAL A 629 -21.91 -0.05 -3.14
C VAL A 629 -21.55 1.06 -4.11
N GLN A 630 -22.53 1.87 -4.51
CA GLN A 630 -22.29 3.06 -5.32
C GLN A 630 -21.90 4.25 -4.44
N ARG A 631 -22.70 4.51 -3.40
CA ARG A 631 -22.47 5.56 -2.41
C ARG A 631 -22.94 5.12 -1.03
N ALA A 632 -22.42 5.74 0.00
CA ALA A 632 -22.89 5.50 1.37
C ALA A 632 -22.99 6.80 2.18
N ARG A 633 -23.75 6.73 3.27
CA ARG A 633 -23.70 7.69 4.37
C ARG A 633 -23.53 6.95 5.68
N ALA A 634 -22.81 7.55 6.61
CA ALA A 634 -22.66 7.03 7.96
C ALA A 634 -23.05 8.11 8.96
N GLU A 635 -23.75 7.73 10.02
CA GLU A 635 -24.14 8.62 11.12
C GLU A 635 -24.00 7.88 12.44
N PHE A 636 -23.44 8.55 13.46
CA PHE A 636 -23.40 8.00 14.82
C PHE A 636 -24.67 8.40 15.57
N ARG A 637 -25.34 7.43 16.21
CA ARG A 637 -26.43 7.74 17.14
C ARG A 637 -26.27 7.01 18.45
N TRP A 638 -26.49 7.72 19.55
CA TRP A 638 -26.58 7.14 20.88
C TRP A 638 -27.88 6.33 21.01
N THR A 639 -27.77 5.04 21.31
CA THR A 639 -28.91 4.12 21.44
C THR A 639 -29.26 3.79 22.90
N GLY A 640 -28.66 4.52 23.85
CA GLY A 640 -28.94 4.40 25.28
C GLY A 640 -27.73 3.87 26.06
N SER A 641 -27.12 2.79 25.58
CA SER A 641 -25.99 2.12 26.25
C SER A 641 -24.65 2.34 25.56
N TRP A 642 -24.65 2.59 24.25
CA TRP A 642 -23.46 2.87 23.43
C TRP A 642 -23.84 3.65 22.16
N TYR A 643 -22.85 4.01 21.36
CA TYR A 643 -23.06 4.57 20.03
C TYR A 643 -23.21 3.44 18.99
N THR A 644 -24.23 3.54 18.16
CA THR A 644 -24.41 2.70 16.98
C THR A 644 -24.12 3.52 15.73
N VAL A 645 -23.35 2.94 14.82
CA VAL A 645 -23.04 3.52 13.51
C VAL A 645 -24.07 3.02 12.51
N PHE A 646 -24.86 3.94 12.00
CA PHE A 646 -25.87 3.66 10.98
C PHE A 646 -25.27 3.94 9.61
N VAL A 647 -25.10 2.89 8.80
CA VAL A 647 -24.57 3.01 7.44
C VAL A 647 -25.73 2.85 6.45
N THR A 648 -26.12 3.96 5.82
CA THR A 648 -27.15 3.98 4.77
C THR A 648 -26.46 3.79 3.41
N VAL A 649 -26.89 2.78 2.65
CA VAL A 649 -26.15 2.31 1.48
C VAL A 649 -26.98 2.47 0.22
N ASP A 650 -26.44 3.19 -0.76
CA ASP A 650 -26.95 3.24 -2.12
C ASP A 650 -26.22 2.21 -2.97
N ARG A 651 -26.90 1.09 -3.24
CA ARG A 651 -26.34 -0.04 -3.99
C ARG A 651 -26.54 0.18 -5.49
N ARG A 652 -25.60 -0.33 -6.29
CA ARG A 652 -25.73 -0.33 -7.75
C ARG A 652 -27.06 -0.96 -8.19
N ASP A 653 -27.61 -0.42 -9.27
CA ASP A 653 -28.92 -0.73 -9.85
C ASP A 653 -30.11 -0.49 -8.90
N GLY A 654 -29.91 0.28 -7.80
CA GLY A 654 -30.96 0.64 -6.86
C GLY A 654 -31.49 -0.54 -6.06
N GLN A 655 -30.68 -1.59 -5.91
CA GLN A 655 -31.08 -2.80 -5.19
C GLN A 655 -31.19 -2.52 -3.68
N PRO A 656 -32.24 -3.01 -3.01
CA PRO A 656 -32.39 -2.85 -1.58
C PRO A 656 -31.35 -3.67 -0.80
N VAL A 657 -30.97 -3.16 0.37
CA VAL A 657 -30.18 -3.86 1.37
C VAL A 657 -31.07 -4.75 2.23
N SER A 658 -32.25 -4.27 2.65
CA SER A 658 -33.11 -5.01 3.59
C SER A 658 -33.63 -6.35 3.07
N SER A 659 -33.75 -6.52 1.75
CA SER A 659 -34.27 -7.76 1.15
C SER A 659 -33.18 -8.69 0.60
N ASP A 660 -31.90 -8.33 0.74
CA ASP A 660 -30.76 -9.16 0.33
C ASP A 660 -29.86 -9.44 1.54
N ALA A 661 -30.22 -10.49 2.29
CA ALA A 661 -29.51 -10.88 3.51
C ALA A 661 -28.06 -11.31 3.25
N ASP A 662 -27.78 -11.89 2.08
CA ASP A 662 -26.43 -12.30 1.70
C ASP A 662 -25.53 -11.11 1.39
N PHE A 663 -26.05 -10.10 0.69
CA PHE A 663 -25.35 -8.82 0.53
C PHE A 663 -25.11 -8.14 1.88
N ALA A 664 -26.15 -8.02 2.71
CA ALA A 664 -26.05 -7.36 4.01
C ALA A 664 -24.99 -8.02 4.90
N ARG A 665 -24.95 -9.36 4.94
CA ARG A 665 -23.94 -10.12 5.68
C ARG A 665 -22.53 -9.87 5.14
N ARG A 666 -22.32 -9.97 3.82
CA ARG A 666 -20.99 -9.71 3.22
C ARG A 666 -20.51 -8.28 3.47
N LEU A 667 -21.40 -7.29 3.42
CA LEU A 667 -21.04 -5.91 3.70
C LEU A 667 -20.74 -5.69 5.19
N LEU A 668 -21.51 -6.31 6.09
CA LEU A 668 -21.20 -6.28 7.53
C LEU A 668 -19.85 -6.94 7.82
N ASP A 669 -19.56 -8.11 7.25
CA ASP A 669 -18.27 -8.79 7.39
C ASP A 669 -17.10 -7.91 6.90
N HIS A 670 -17.31 -7.17 5.81
CA HIS A 670 -16.34 -6.19 5.30
C HIS A 670 -16.15 -4.99 6.23
N LEU A 671 -17.24 -4.43 6.76
CA LEU A 671 -17.20 -3.29 7.68
C LEU A 671 -16.67 -3.65 9.07
N GLU A 672 -16.84 -4.90 9.48
CA GLU A 672 -16.36 -5.43 10.76
C GLU A 672 -14.85 -5.30 10.88
N PHE A 673 -14.12 -5.47 9.77
CA PHE A 673 -12.66 -5.28 9.72
C PHE A 673 -12.22 -3.87 10.18
N TYR A 674 -13.05 -2.85 9.92
CA TYR A 674 -12.75 -1.45 10.28
C TYR A 674 -13.31 -1.06 11.65
N ARG A 675 -14.10 -1.91 12.29
CA ARG A 675 -14.89 -1.56 13.48
C ARG A 675 -14.01 -1.40 14.71
N LEU A 676 -14.20 -0.28 15.40
CA LEU A 676 -13.66 -0.10 16.74
C LEU A 676 -14.52 -0.87 17.76
N ALA A 677 -13.86 -1.53 18.72
CA ALA A 677 -14.56 -2.18 19.83
C ALA A 677 -15.46 -1.17 20.57
N GLY A 678 -16.70 -1.57 20.84
CA GLY A 678 -17.69 -0.75 21.57
C GLY A 678 -18.70 0.01 20.69
N TYR A 679 -18.60 -0.09 19.36
CA TYR A 679 -19.65 0.40 18.44
C TYR A 679 -20.42 -0.77 17.85
N ASP A 680 -21.73 -0.60 17.71
CA ASP A 680 -22.57 -1.49 16.90
C ASP A 680 -22.72 -0.94 15.48
N LEU A 681 -22.96 -1.82 14.52
CA LEU A 681 -23.21 -1.48 13.12
C LEU A 681 -24.64 -1.83 12.73
N GLU A 682 -25.34 -0.90 12.07
CA GLU A 682 -26.64 -1.15 11.47
C GLU A 682 -26.65 -0.64 10.02
N LEU A 683 -26.99 -1.52 9.08
CA LEU A 683 -27.18 -1.17 7.67
C LEU A 683 -28.61 -0.68 7.42
N ARG A 684 -28.76 0.31 6.54
CA ARG A 684 -30.07 0.88 6.16
C ARG A 684 -30.21 1.11 4.67
N ASP A 685 -31.45 0.97 4.20
CA ASP A 685 -31.85 1.41 2.87
C ASP A 685 -31.91 2.94 2.77
N PRO A 686 -31.64 3.48 1.58
CA PRO A 686 -31.75 4.90 1.33
C PRO A 686 -33.23 5.34 1.36
N VAL A 687 -33.47 6.56 1.82
CA VAL A 687 -34.81 7.15 1.78
C VAL A 687 -35.08 7.69 0.39
N PHE A 688 -35.90 6.98 -0.38
CA PHE A 688 -36.31 7.44 -1.70
C PHE A 688 -37.34 8.56 -1.61
N ARG A 689 -37.21 9.53 -2.52
CA ARG A 689 -38.13 10.66 -2.71
C ARG A 689 -38.76 10.55 -4.10
N PRO A 690 -39.98 10.01 -4.19
CA PRO A 690 -40.65 9.84 -5.48
C PRO A 690 -40.95 11.20 -6.11
N LEU A 691 -40.87 11.26 -7.43
CA LEU A 691 -41.11 12.47 -8.22
C LEU A 691 -42.48 12.43 -8.90
N ASP A 692 -43.12 13.60 -9.04
CA ASP A 692 -44.29 13.79 -9.90
C ASP A 692 -43.96 14.84 -10.96
N ILE A 693 -43.82 14.39 -12.21
CA ILE A 693 -43.37 15.21 -13.33
C ILE A 693 -44.35 15.07 -14.49
N ALA A 694 -44.73 16.20 -15.09
CA ALA A 694 -45.49 16.20 -16.33
C ALA A 694 -44.89 17.21 -17.30
N LEU A 695 -44.63 16.75 -18.53
CA LEU A 695 -44.06 17.53 -19.60
C LEU A 695 -45.05 17.66 -20.76
N LEU A 696 -45.31 18.88 -21.19
CA LEU A 696 -45.98 19.21 -22.44
C LEU A 696 -44.93 19.29 -23.55
N VAL A 697 -45.06 18.43 -24.57
CA VAL A 697 -44.12 18.29 -25.68
C VAL A 697 -44.83 18.62 -26.99
N CYS A 698 -44.33 19.61 -27.72
CA CYS A 698 -44.82 19.95 -29.06
C CYS A 698 -43.91 19.32 -30.13
N LEU A 699 -44.51 18.73 -31.16
CA LEU A 699 -43.80 18.05 -32.25
C LEU A 699 -43.54 18.97 -33.45
N ARG A 700 -42.48 18.67 -34.20
CA ARG A 700 -42.25 19.22 -35.54
C ARG A 700 -43.22 18.55 -36.54
N PRO A 701 -43.63 19.26 -37.62
CA PRO A 701 -44.47 18.67 -38.67
C PRO A 701 -43.87 17.39 -39.26
N GLY A 702 -44.71 16.39 -39.52
CA GLY A 702 -44.30 15.12 -40.17
C GLY A 702 -43.87 13.99 -39.22
N TYR A 703 -43.89 14.21 -37.90
CA TYR A 703 -43.59 13.17 -36.90
C TYR A 703 -44.88 12.64 -36.25
N VAL A 704 -44.91 11.33 -35.95
CA VAL A 704 -46.05 10.66 -35.32
C VAL A 704 -45.94 10.74 -33.79
N SER A 705 -47.02 11.15 -33.12
CA SER A 705 -47.05 11.33 -31.66
C SER A 705 -46.79 10.06 -30.86
N ALA A 706 -47.28 8.91 -31.33
CA ALA A 706 -47.06 7.61 -30.68
C ALA A 706 -45.57 7.21 -30.66
N ASP A 707 -44.85 7.42 -31.76
CA ASP A 707 -43.43 7.05 -31.87
C ASP A 707 -42.55 7.93 -30.98
N ILE A 708 -42.80 9.23 -30.95
CA ILE A 708 -42.07 10.16 -30.10
C ILE A 708 -42.37 9.88 -28.63
N ARG A 709 -43.62 9.59 -28.27
CA ARG A 709 -43.99 9.18 -26.92
C ARG A 709 -43.24 7.91 -26.49
N ALA A 710 -43.18 6.89 -27.35
CA ALA A 710 -42.43 5.66 -27.05
C ALA A 710 -40.93 5.93 -26.84
N ARG A 711 -40.32 6.80 -27.65
CA ARG A 711 -38.92 7.22 -27.49
C ARG A 711 -38.68 8.00 -26.21
N LEU A 712 -39.58 8.90 -25.83
CA LEU A 712 -39.49 9.64 -24.58
C LEU A 712 -39.61 8.70 -23.37
N ILE A 713 -40.52 7.73 -23.42
CA ILE A 713 -40.65 6.71 -22.37
C ILE A 713 -39.36 5.89 -22.24
N ASP A 714 -38.76 5.47 -23.36
CA ASP A 714 -37.47 4.76 -23.32
C ASP A 714 -36.35 5.63 -22.74
N ILE A 715 -36.21 6.88 -23.21
CA ILE A 715 -35.18 7.81 -22.73
C ILE A 715 -35.30 8.11 -21.25
N PHE A 716 -36.52 8.31 -20.74
CA PHE A 716 -36.78 8.61 -19.33
C PHE A 716 -37.04 7.37 -18.47
N ALA A 717 -36.74 6.17 -18.98
CA ALA A 717 -36.93 4.95 -18.19
C ALA A 717 -35.97 4.90 -16.97
N SER A 718 -36.37 4.14 -15.96
CA SER A 718 -35.52 3.76 -14.81
C SER A 718 -34.66 2.51 -15.08
N ARG A 719 -34.66 2.01 -16.31
CA ARG A 719 -33.93 0.82 -16.76
C ARG A 719 -32.92 1.14 -17.85
N LEU A 720 -32.16 0.15 -18.27
CA LEU A 720 -31.40 0.22 -19.52
C LEU A 720 -32.36 0.39 -20.69
N ARG A 721 -31.98 1.27 -21.60
CA ARG A 721 -32.65 1.57 -22.86
C ARG A 721 -32.38 0.45 -23.87
N LEU A 722 -33.16 0.43 -24.95
CA LEU A 722 -32.97 -0.56 -26.03
C LEU A 722 -31.59 -0.49 -26.69
N ASP A 723 -30.91 0.67 -26.65
CA ASP A 723 -29.55 0.88 -27.14
C ASP A 723 -28.45 0.47 -26.14
N GLY A 724 -28.83 -0.08 -24.98
CA GLY A 724 -27.91 -0.47 -23.91
C GLY A 724 -27.42 0.69 -23.03
N LEU A 725 -27.83 1.93 -23.31
CA LEU A 725 -27.51 3.08 -22.45
C LEU A 725 -28.46 3.15 -21.25
N ARG A 726 -28.03 3.82 -20.18
CA ARG A 726 -28.89 4.05 -19.01
C ARG A 726 -29.99 5.06 -19.33
N GLY A 727 -31.22 4.74 -18.97
CA GLY A 727 -32.33 5.69 -18.99
C GLY A 727 -32.10 6.88 -18.06
N PHE A 728 -32.89 7.94 -18.22
CA PHE A 728 -32.67 9.19 -17.53
C PHE A 728 -32.79 9.04 -16.01
N PHE A 729 -33.78 8.26 -15.57
CA PHE A 729 -34.06 7.98 -14.17
C PHE A 729 -33.50 6.62 -13.71
N HIS A 730 -32.52 6.07 -14.42
CA HIS A 730 -31.82 4.88 -13.96
C HIS A 730 -31.24 5.12 -12.55
N PRO A 731 -31.39 4.19 -11.58
CA PRO A 731 -30.95 4.37 -10.19
C PRO A 731 -29.52 4.90 -10.07
N ASP A 732 -28.59 4.31 -10.83
CA ASP A 732 -27.18 4.74 -10.86
C ASP A 732 -26.89 6.17 -11.35
N ARG A 733 -27.90 6.96 -11.77
CA ARG A 733 -27.71 8.37 -12.16
C ARG A 733 -27.97 9.37 -11.04
N PHE A 734 -28.63 8.96 -9.96
CA PHE A 734 -28.97 9.83 -8.84
C PHE A 734 -28.62 9.16 -7.53
N SER A 735 -27.87 9.85 -6.69
CA SER A 735 -27.53 9.39 -5.35
C SER A 735 -27.86 10.44 -4.28
N PHE A 736 -27.34 10.25 -3.07
CA PHE A 736 -27.66 11.02 -1.87
C PHE A 736 -27.50 12.52 -2.04
N GLY A 737 -28.62 13.26 -2.02
CA GLY A 737 -28.62 14.72 -2.06
C GLY A 737 -28.45 15.31 -3.47
N ASP A 738 -28.41 14.50 -4.52
CA ASP A 738 -28.24 14.99 -5.88
C ASP A 738 -29.46 15.81 -6.35
N PRO A 739 -29.25 17.04 -6.83
CA PRO A 739 -30.35 17.87 -7.32
C PRO A 739 -30.81 17.43 -8.72
N LEU A 740 -32.12 17.44 -8.95
CA LEU A 740 -32.69 17.32 -10.29
C LEU A 740 -32.94 18.72 -10.86
N TRP A 741 -32.23 19.06 -11.92
CA TRP A 741 -32.41 20.32 -12.64
C TRP A 741 -33.40 20.17 -13.78
N LEU A 742 -34.35 21.09 -13.88
CA LEU A 742 -35.37 21.11 -14.92
C LEU A 742 -34.76 21.27 -16.32
N SER A 743 -33.65 22.01 -16.43
CA SER A 743 -32.89 22.18 -17.67
C SER A 743 -32.36 20.85 -18.21
N ALA A 744 -32.00 19.89 -17.34
CA ALA A 744 -31.53 18.57 -17.76
C ALA A 744 -32.66 17.74 -18.38
N LEU A 745 -33.89 17.85 -17.84
CA LEU A 745 -35.08 17.23 -18.43
C LEU A 745 -35.38 17.82 -19.80
N TYR A 746 -35.34 19.15 -19.92
CA TYR A 746 -35.55 19.83 -21.20
C TYR A 746 -34.50 19.45 -22.23
N ALA A 747 -33.21 19.41 -21.86
CA ALA A 747 -32.16 19.00 -22.77
C ALA A 747 -32.35 17.56 -23.28
N ALA A 748 -32.68 16.62 -22.39
CA ALA A 748 -32.91 15.23 -22.76
C ALA A 748 -34.13 15.05 -23.68
N ALA A 749 -35.23 15.76 -23.41
CA ALA A 749 -36.43 15.70 -24.24
C ALA A 749 -36.25 16.42 -25.60
N MET A 750 -35.57 17.57 -25.62
CA MET A 750 -35.27 18.33 -26.85
C MET A 750 -34.27 17.63 -27.77
N ALA A 751 -33.43 16.73 -27.23
CA ALA A 751 -32.51 15.92 -28.04
C ALA A 751 -33.23 14.85 -28.89
N VAL A 752 -34.51 14.58 -28.63
CA VAL A 752 -35.29 13.64 -29.43
C VAL A 752 -35.64 14.27 -30.77
N ASP A 753 -35.19 13.63 -31.84
CA ASP A 753 -35.54 14.07 -33.19
C ASP A 753 -37.06 14.03 -33.39
N GLY A 754 -37.64 15.13 -33.85
CA GLY A 754 -39.08 15.38 -33.91
C GLY A 754 -39.67 16.28 -32.82
N VAL A 755 -38.95 16.59 -31.74
CA VAL A 755 -39.43 17.54 -30.71
C VAL A 755 -39.14 18.98 -31.15
N ALA A 756 -40.15 19.86 -31.06
CA ALA A 756 -40.06 21.29 -31.36
C ALA A 756 -39.90 22.15 -30.09
N SER A 757 -40.65 21.83 -29.03
CA SER A 757 -40.56 22.53 -27.74
C SER A 757 -41.02 21.65 -26.59
N VAL A 758 -40.50 21.89 -25.39
CA VAL A 758 -40.89 21.18 -24.16
C VAL A 758 -41.17 22.18 -23.05
N ARG A 759 -42.25 21.98 -22.30
CA ARG A 759 -42.63 22.79 -21.13
C ARG A 759 -43.12 21.90 -20.00
N ALA A 760 -42.53 22.00 -18.81
CA ALA A 760 -43.03 21.28 -17.65
C ALA A 760 -44.30 21.94 -17.08
N THR A 761 -45.30 21.12 -16.79
CA THR A 761 -46.55 21.51 -16.12
C THR A 761 -46.57 21.06 -14.67
N ARG A 762 -45.92 19.94 -14.35
CA ARG A 762 -45.65 19.48 -12.98
C ARG A 762 -44.16 19.16 -12.82
N PHE A 763 -43.59 19.59 -11.71
CA PHE A 763 -42.20 19.33 -11.34
C PHE A 763 -42.02 19.52 -9.83
N HIS A 764 -42.35 18.50 -9.05
CA HIS A 764 -42.18 18.52 -7.59
C HIS A 764 -42.06 17.09 -7.02
N PRO A 765 -41.61 16.93 -5.77
CA PRO A 765 -41.70 15.65 -5.07
C PRO A 765 -43.16 15.22 -4.88
N ARG A 766 -43.44 13.92 -5.04
CA ARG A 766 -44.77 13.35 -4.85
C ARG A 766 -45.12 13.31 -3.36
N GLY A 767 -46.38 13.60 -3.03
CA GLY A 767 -46.89 13.57 -1.64
C GLY A 767 -46.57 14.81 -0.80
N ILE A 768 -45.92 15.83 -1.36
CA ILE A 768 -45.64 17.12 -0.72
C ILE A 768 -46.34 18.21 -1.54
N ALA A 769 -46.93 19.21 -0.88
CA ALA A 769 -47.54 20.34 -1.56
C ALA A 769 -46.47 21.12 -2.35
N PRO A 770 -46.72 21.51 -3.61
CA PRO A 770 -45.73 22.23 -4.41
C PRO A 770 -45.35 23.56 -3.75
N THR A 771 -44.06 23.80 -3.55
CA THR A 771 -43.57 24.95 -2.75
C THR A 771 -42.95 26.06 -3.60
N ALA A 772 -42.37 25.72 -4.77
CA ALA A 772 -41.94 26.62 -5.88
C ALA A 772 -40.93 25.94 -6.84
N GLU A 773 -40.78 24.61 -6.81
CA GLU A 773 -39.71 23.85 -7.48
C GLU A 773 -39.72 24.06 -9.00
N LEU A 774 -40.91 24.15 -9.60
CA LEU A 774 -41.09 24.43 -11.02
C LEU A 774 -40.58 25.83 -11.41
N GLN A 775 -40.78 26.84 -10.56
CA GLN A 775 -40.29 28.21 -10.78
C GLN A 775 -38.77 28.30 -10.54
N ALA A 776 -38.28 27.60 -9.53
CA ALA A 776 -36.85 27.54 -9.21
C ALA A 776 -36.04 26.72 -10.25
N GLY A 777 -36.71 25.87 -11.03
CA GLY A 777 -36.10 25.00 -12.03
C GLY A 777 -35.22 23.89 -11.43
N VAL A 778 -35.39 23.57 -10.15
CA VAL A 778 -34.58 22.56 -9.45
C VAL A 778 -35.34 21.93 -8.28
N ILE A 779 -35.25 20.60 -8.17
CA ILE A 779 -35.66 19.83 -6.99
C ILE A 779 -34.39 19.45 -6.23
N ARG A 780 -34.27 19.92 -4.99
CA ARG A 780 -33.16 19.59 -4.08
C ARG A 780 -33.63 18.63 -2.99
N PRO A 781 -33.29 17.34 -3.05
CA PRO A 781 -33.63 16.43 -1.96
C PRO A 781 -32.83 16.76 -0.69
N ALA A 782 -33.28 16.22 0.44
CA ALA A 782 -32.46 16.20 1.64
C ALA A 782 -31.14 15.47 1.37
N LYS A 783 -30.08 15.82 2.10
CA LYS A 783 -28.76 15.19 1.95
C LYS A 783 -28.81 13.66 2.03
N SER A 784 -29.71 13.10 2.85
CA SER A 784 -29.90 11.65 3.06
C SER A 784 -30.90 10.99 2.10
N ALA A 785 -31.49 11.74 1.17
CA ALA A 785 -32.53 11.23 0.29
C ALA A 785 -32.04 11.08 -1.16
N ILE A 786 -32.62 10.11 -1.87
CA ILE A 786 -32.36 9.81 -3.29
C ILE A 786 -33.65 10.04 -4.07
N LEU A 787 -33.58 10.76 -5.18
CA LEU A 787 -34.75 10.99 -6.05
C LEU A 787 -35.09 9.71 -6.82
N ARG A 788 -36.38 9.39 -6.94
CA ARG A 788 -36.87 8.18 -7.62
C ARG A 788 -38.02 8.49 -8.56
N CYS A 789 -38.01 7.88 -9.75
CA CYS A 789 -39.07 8.01 -10.74
C CYS A 789 -39.10 6.78 -11.64
N ASP A 790 -39.81 5.74 -11.21
CA ASP A 790 -39.85 4.46 -11.93
C ASP A 790 -40.82 4.48 -13.12
N SER A 791 -41.89 5.29 -13.02
CA SER A 791 -43.00 5.29 -13.98
C SER A 791 -43.63 3.90 -14.21
N ASP A 792 -43.58 3.04 -13.19
CA ASP A 792 -44.22 1.71 -13.20
C ASP A 792 -45.71 1.85 -12.79
N PRO A 793 -46.66 1.49 -13.67
CA PRO A 793 -48.09 1.52 -13.34
C PRO A 793 -48.47 0.64 -12.14
N ASN A 794 -47.69 -0.41 -11.86
CA ASN A 794 -47.95 -1.30 -10.72
C ASN A 794 -47.42 -0.73 -9.40
N ARG A 795 -46.54 0.27 -9.45
CA ARG A 795 -45.92 0.91 -8.29
C ARG A 795 -45.88 2.44 -8.45
N PRO A 796 -47.06 3.09 -8.59
CA PRO A 796 -47.12 4.54 -8.80
C PRO A 796 -46.50 5.34 -7.64
N GLU A 797 -46.43 4.79 -6.45
CA GLU A 797 -45.78 5.38 -5.28
C GLU A 797 -44.28 5.67 -5.48
N ASN A 798 -43.61 5.02 -6.45
CA ASN A 798 -42.20 5.23 -6.76
C ASN A 798 -41.94 6.41 -7.72
N GLY A 799 -42.97 7.21 -8.01
CA GLY A 799 -42.88 8.39 -8.85
C GLY A 799 -43.14 8.09 -10.32
N ALA A 800 -43.55 9.12 -11.05
CA ALA A 800 -43.95 9.01 -12.44
C ALA A 800 -43.59 10.27 -13.24
N ILE A 801 -43.25 10.06 -14.51
CA ILE A 801 -43.18 11.12 -15.52
C ILE A 801 -44.24 10.89 -16.61
N GLU A 802 -45.03 11.92 -16.87
CA GLU A 802 -46.07 11.92 -17.90
C GLU A 802 -45.73 12.86 -19.06
N PHE A 803 -46.07 12.45 -20.28
CA PHE A 803 -45.84 13.22 -21.51
C PHE A 803 -47.15 13.57 -22.20
N ASP A 804 -47.56 14.83 -22.21
CA ASP A 804 -48.65 15.36 -23.04
C ASP A 804 -48.04 15.79 -24.39
N VAL A 805 -48.22 14.97 -25.43
CA VAL A 805 -47.60 15.18 -26.74
C VAL A 805 -48.64 15.77 -27.69
N ARG A 806 -48.34 16.95 -28.25
CA ARG A 806 -49.23 17.68 -29.16
C ARG A 806 -48.51 18.06 -30.46
N GLU A 807 -49.27 18.12 -31.55
CA GLU A 807 -48.77 18.71 -32.80
C GLU A 807 -48.68 20.23 -32.64
N SER A 808 -47.62 20.86 -33.18
CA SER A 808 -47.54 22.32 -33.19
C SER A 808 -48.65 22.88 -34.08
N ALA A 809 -49.49 23.75 -33.52
CA ALA A 809 -50.48 24.50 -34.29
C ALA A 809 -49.84 25.39 -35.36
#